data_AF-A4RVL9-F1
#
_entry.id   AF-A4RVL9-F1
#
_cell.length_a   1.000
_cell.length_b   1.000
_cell.length_c   1.000
_cell.angle_alpha   90.00
_cell.angle_beta   90.00
_cell.angle_gamma   90.00
#
_symmetry.space_group_name_H-M   'P 1'
#
loop_
_entity.id
_entity.type
_entity.pdbx_description
1 polymer ?
#
loop_
_entity_poly.entity_id
_entity_poly.type
_entity_poly.pdbx_seq_one_letter_code
_entity_poly.pdbx_strand_id
1 'polypeptide(L)'
;MRDGSSMWFGGFYFPSSVKALMEAEWTRETVEKLNHARALRTELIMARGRKRQEAMSASQEKFNALNDELRAEREKTKRAEARERDQIVEIEVLRENEERMERQKKKLVCQVRDYEEECESLRSKASAAMAARRAAEKKFADMEASFDKKIDDLLEEKNTTINELSEEVSKFKEMWQEDKAQMKAENEKARRSASELRDQRDALVSEKSKLVIELGQLESQLTKFSEVSAKESRRVCELEAELEGFRSKREDSSANLEKLQNKYEEAMKHIAALEASNEARSTRTATDAEMSVKITEIESLKAHVEALRGRLNKKVEDSATLRSKYDDAMNEIAELRAAVQEERTMAKPSSDSNISNDAAEMMRVKSDLETQAAEVKALQAQVDALRANLNDKTVSSAKLQVKYEEVKNALKTAREDKENHIETASHEVHRRETELKSALENKVTKIEALEAEIAALRTTRESSGAHVATLKAKYDEAKNQIATLRAEKEDVTKTKSAELNHRESLLRRELDAKSAKCDELQSEVDNLRTQREAAAVATATLQSKFEEAFSKLSEAKLQRDEDRANFARERKELESAVVDAKETSAAALQAVQSERESMRDAKEKSNMSLVALKAKLEDSNKQLAASKVALENAAAAREEALEKMHDAQRCEEATKVQLITSEKALVQRETEAKSFQMEITAFTAAAKSAEEREREARAELQDLRRQNEALVKEHGTLEGRSKALEEKADQLVQVEKEMSALKAELTATALQQEKWKQDVEYAKAEIERSRSKEEANNEKYLDMLKNMSEAEREAASARAAESVARDYASRSNETAKETQARELRMRDELATTRVAYETLSTEFRAKTEEFSREVSRLEKSVSDEHAKMQVLSNKLDEAREKISNLELLNIQATNKIASYKDTLHRQREETKKIWEDLQHTQADLDEKTRLLEREQTETRDMHMQKALEKQRSTAALLNRPAGGFGAVRQPLADANRGGSPLSGSVRALPSIRPIEEMLPSLARDLSGGNAIKAIAASPTPATSSPR
;
A
#
# COMPACT_ATOMS: atom_id res chain seq x y z
N MET A 1 -90.82 -164.19 -35.45
CA MET A 1 -91.78 -163.77 -34.41
C MET A 1 -92.37 -162.44 -34.84
N ARG A 2 -93.68 -162.19 -34.86
CA ARG A 2 -94.90 -163.03 -34.85
C ARG A 2 -96.02 -162.13 -35.45
N ASP A 3 -97.01 -162.53 -36.24
CA ASP A 3 -97.38 -163.74 -37.02
C ASP A 3 -98.36 -163.26 -38.12
N GLY A 4 -98.82 -163.99 -39.14
CA GLY A 4 -98.61 -165.40 -39.52
C GLY A 4 -99.95 -166.04 -39.96
N SER A 5 -100.26 -166.03 -41.26
CA SER A 5 -101.49 -166.62 -41.85
C SER A 5 -101.20 -167.24 -43.22
N SER A 6 -101.99 -168.25 -43.62
CA SER A 6 -101.81 -169.01 -44.85
C SER A 6 -102.41 -168.32 -46.08
N MET A 7 -101.70 -168.31 -47.20
CA MET A 7 -102.29 -168.04 -48.52
C MET A 7 -102.22 -169.31 -49.38
N TRP A 8 -103.36 -169.70 -49.93
CA TRP A 8 -103.60 -170.97 -50.60
C TRP A 8 -103.69 -170.72 -52.12
N PHE A 9 -102.88 -171.44 -52.91
CA PHE A 9 -102.95 -171.42 -54.37
C PHE A 9 -103.31 -172.81 -54.91
N GLY A 10 -104.00 -172.83 -56.06
CA GLY A 10 -104.71 -174.01 -56.60
C GLY A 10 -103.90 -175.31 -56.53
N GLY A 11 -104.42 -176.29 -55.80
CA GLY A 11 -103.64 -177.46 -55.39
C GLY A 11 -103.42 -178.49 -56.49
N PHE A 12 -102.16 -178.87 -56.69
CA PHE A 12 -101.73 -180.21 -57.11
C PHE A 12 -100.47 -180.59 -56.32
N TYR A 13 -100.33 -181.88 -55.98
CA TYR A 13 -99.26 -182.37 -55.10
C TYR A 13 -97.95 -182.53 -55.87
N PHE A 14 -96.86 -181.93 -55.37
CA PHE A 14 -95.49 -182.12 -55.88
C PHE A 14 -94.51 -182.51 -54.75
N PRO A 15 -93.68 -183.55 -54.91
CA PRO A 15 -92.63 -183.90 -53.94
C PRO A 15 -91.56 -182.80 -53.86
N SER A 16 -91.38 -182.20 -52.67
CA SER A 16 -90.73 -180.88 -52.53
C SER A 16 -89.24 -180.91 -52.19
N SER A 17 -88.52 -182.02 -52.39
CA SER A 17 -87.04 -182.07 -52.28
C SER A 17 -86.34 -181.09 -53.23
N VAL A 18 -87.00 -180.69 -54.32
CA VAL A 18 -86.55 -179.66 -55.27
C VAL A 18 -86.64 -178.25 -54.69
N LYS A 19 -87.57 -177.98 -53.75
CA LYS A 19 -87.84 -176.61 -53.25
C LYS A 19 -86.66 -176.03 -52.46
N ALA A 20 -85.98 -176.85 -51.66
CA ALA A 20 -84.88 -176.42 -50.80
C ALA A 20 -83.63 -175.94 -51.58
N LEU A 21 -83.48 -176.35 -52.85
CA LEU A 21 -82.33 -175.98 -53.68
C LEU A 21 -82.48 -174.59 -54.29
N MET A 22 -83.65 -174.25 -54.83
CA MET A 22 -83.88 -172.92 -55.45
C MET A 22 -83.82 -171.76 -54.45
N GLU A 23 -84.28 -171.97 -53.21
CA GLU A 23 -84.21 -170.94 -52.15
C GLU A 23 -82.77 -170.68 -51.66
N ALA A 24 -81.85 -171.64 -51.84
CA ALA A 24 -80.46 -171.57 -51.37
C ALA A 24 -79.50 -170.85 -52.34
N GLU A 25 -79.74 -170.89 -53.66
CA GLU A 25 -78.87 -170.21 -54.63
C GLU A 25 -79.23 -168.73 -54.81
N TRP A 26 -80.53 -168.41 -54.87
CA TRP A 26 -81.01 -167.03 -55.08
C TRP A 26 -80.65 -166.09 -53.92
N THR A 27 -80.48 -166.63 -52.70
CA THR A 27 -80.05 -165.89 -51.52
C THR A 27 -78.54 -165.61 -51.45
N ARG A 28 -77.70 -166.31 -52.24
CA ARG A 28 -76.25 -166.07 -52.28
C ARG A 28 -75.88 -164.93 -53.24
N GLU A 29 -76.37 -164.99 -54.48
CA GLU A 29 -76.00 -164.03 -55.54
C GLU A 29 -76.48 -162.59 -55.24
N THR A 30 -77.59 -162.45 -54.50
CA THR A 30 -78.15 -161.15 -54.10
C THR A 30 -77.34 -160.46 -53.00
N VAL A 31 -76.70 -161.22 -52.10
CA VAL A 31 -75.88 -160.67 -51.00
C VAL A 31 -74.53 -160.14 -51.50
N GLU A 32 -73.89 -160.82 -52.44
CA GLU A 32 -72.59 -160.39 -52.99
C GLU A 32 -72.69 -159.07 -53.75
N LYS A 33 -73.71 -158.92 -54.60
CA LYS A 33 -74.00 -157.67 -55.33
C LYS A 33 -74.27 -156.50 -54.37
N LEU A 34 -75.00 -156.75 -53.27
CA LEU A 34 -75.25 -155.75 -52.22
C LEU A 34 -73.96 -155.31 -51.51
N ASN A 35 -73.06 -156.25 -51.22
CA ASN A 35 -71.80 -155.96 -50.53
C ASN A 35 -70.79 -155.23 -51.43
N HIS A 36 -70.72 -155.56 -52.72
CA HIS A 36 -69.86 -154.83 -53.66
C HIS A 36 -70.32 -153.36 -53.83
N ALA A 37 -71.63 -153.12 -53.92
CA ALA A 37 -72.19 -151.76 -53.95
C ALA A 37 -71.92 -150.96 -52.67
N ARG A 38 -71.89 -151.62 -51.50
CA ARG A 38 -71.51 -151.01 -50.21
C ARG A 38 -70.02 -150.62 -50.16
N ALA A 39 -69.13 -151.43 -50.73
CA ALA A 39 -67.69 -151.13 -50.78
C ALA A 39 -67.42 -149.84 -51.59
N LEU A 40 -67.90 -149.78 -52.83
CA LEU A 40 -67.74 -148.62 -53.72
C LEU A 40 -68.33 -147.33 -53.11
N ARG A 41 -69.47 -147.42 -52.44
CA ARG A 41 -70.07 -146.27 -51.72
C ARG A 41 -69.17 -145.75 -50.59
N THR A 42 -68.48 -146.64 -49.88
CA THR A 42 -67.59 -146.28 -48.77
C THR A 42 -66.32 -145.58 -49.27
N GLU A 43 -65.68 -146.10 -50.33
CA GLU A 43 -64.49 -145.46 -50.92
C GLU A 43 -64.81 -144.06 -51.46
N LEU A 44 -65.94 -143.90 -52.15
CA LEU A 44 -66.36 -142.62 -52.73
C LEU A 44 -66.66 -141.58 -51.64
N ILE A 45 -67.20 -142.00 -50.48
CA ILE A 45 -67.32 -141.14 -49.29
C ILE A 45 -65.94 -140.74 -48.76
N MET A 46 -64.99 -141.67 -48.61
CA MET A 46 -63.64 -141.39 -48.07
C MET A 46 -62.80 -140.50 -48.98
N ALA A 47 -62.92 -140.65 -50.31
CA ALA A 47 -62.27 -139.77 -51.29
C ALA A 47 -62.86 -138.35 -51.26
N ARG A 48 -64.18 -138.22 -51.11
CA ARG A 48 -64.89 -136.93 -50.99
C ARG A 48 -64.66 -136.27 -49.63
N GLY A 49 -64.36 -137.04 -48.59
CA GLY A 49 -63.88 -136.58 -47.29
C GLY A 49 -62.48 -135.95 -47.39
N ARG A 50 -61.49 -136.67 -47.93
CA ARG A 50 -60.11 -136.17 -48.10
C ARG A 50 -60.06 -134.86 -48.89
N LYS A 51 -60.71 -134.79 -50.07
CA LYS A 51 -60.78 -133.54 -50.86
C LYS A 51 -61.45 -132.37 -50.13
N ARG A 52 -62.37 -132.62 -49.19
CA ARG A 52 -62.95 -131.54 -48.34
C ARG A 52 -61.96 -131.09 -47.26
N GLN A 53 -61.21 -132.01 -46.67
CA GLN A 53 -60.24 -131.70 -45.62
C GLN A 53 -59.02 -130.96 -46.17
N GLU A 54 -58.53 -131.36 -47.35
CA GLU A 54 -57.48 -130.65 -48.12
C GLU A 54 -57.93 -129.24 -48.53
N ALA A 55 -59.19 -129.07 -48.98
CA ALA A 55 -59.74 -127.76 -49.30
C ALA A 55 -59.91 -126.87 -48.05
N MET A 56 -60.28 -127.47 -46.90
CA MET A 56 -60.34 -126.76 -45.61
C MET A 56 -58.96 -126.30 -45.15
N SER A 57 -57.93 -127.15 -45.18
CA SER A 57 -56.57 -126.75 -44.76
C SER A 57 -55.99 -125.67 -45.66
N ALA A 58 -56.11 -125.81 -46.99
CA ALA A 58 -55.66 -124.78 -47.94
C ALA A 58 -56.45 -123.46 -47.81
N SER A 59 -57.70 -123.49 -47.33
CA SER A 59 -58.46 -122.27 -47.01
C SER A 59 -58.03 -121.66 -45.67
N GLN A 60 -57.69 -122.48 -44.68
CA GLN A 60 -57.22 -122.05 -43.37
C GLN A 60 -55.82 -121.41 -43.46
N GLU A 61 -54.92 -121.98 -44.26
CA GLU A 61 -53.59 -121.44 -44.55
C GLU A 61 -53.68 -120.08 -45.24
N LYS A 62 -54.55 -119.95 -46.26
CA LYS A 62 -54.82 -118.66 -46.92
C LYS A 62 -55.41 -117.61 -45.99
N PHE A 63 -56.32 -118.02 -45.09
CA PHE A 63 -56.88 -117.12 -44.08
C PHE A 63 -55.82 -116.65 -43.08
N ASN A 64 -54.94 -117.54 -42.63
CA ASN A 64 -53.82 -117.19 -41.74
C ASN A 64 -52.84 -116.23 -42.44
N ALA A 65 -52.45 -116.52 -43.69
CA ALA A 65 -51.57 -115.66 -44.49
C ALA A 65 -52.15 -114.24 -44.65
N LEU A 66 -53.43 -114.12 -45.03
CA LEU A 66 -54.13 -112.83 -45.11
C LEU A 66 -54.18 -112.09 -43.76
N ASN A 67 -54.31 -112.80 -42.64
CA ASN A 67 -54.33 -112.21 -41.31
C ASN A 67 -52.93 -111.73 -40.88
N ASP A 68 -51.87 -112.42 -41.29
CA ASP A 68 -50.49 -112.00 -41.05
C ASP A 68 -50.04 -110.86 -41.98
N GLU A 69 -50.50 -110.82 -43.23
CA GLU A 69 -50.40 -109.64 -44.11
C GLU A 69 -51.13 -108.44 -43.50
N LEU A 70 -52.37 -108.62 -43.00
CA LEU A 70 -53.14 -107.57 -42.34
C LEU A 70 -52.46 -107.06 -41.06
N ARG A 71 -51.77 -107.93 -40.31
CA ARG A 71 -50.91 -107.53 -39.17
C ARG A 71 -49.68 -106.76 -39.66
N ALA A 72 -49.01 -107.23 -40.70
CA ALA A 72 -47.82 -106.57 -41.25
C ALA A 72 -48.15 -105.16 -41.77
N GLU A 73 -49.28 -104.97 -42.46
CA GLU A 73 -49.74 -103.64 -42.89
C GLU A 73 -50.12 -102.75 -41.70
N ARG A 74 -50.83 -103.26 -40.69
CA ARG A 74 -51.12 -102.50 -39.46
C ARG A 74 -49.86 -102.07 -38.69
N GLU A 75 -48.80 -102.88 -38.74
CA GLU A 75 -47.49 -102.51 -38.19
C GLU A 75 -46.66 -101.61 -39.12
N LYS A 76 -47.00 -101.50 -40.42
CA LYS A 76 -46.47 -100.45 -41.31
C LYS A 76 -47.18 -99.12 -41.04
N THR A 77 -48.52 -99.09 -40.96
CA THR A 77 -49.27 -97.84 -40.71
C THR A 77 -48.89 -97.23 -39.37
N LYS A 78 -48.85 -98.02 -38.28
CA LYS A 78 -48.37 -97.53 -36.97
C LYS A 78 -46.96 -96.89 -37.02
N ARG A 79 -46.06 -97.45 -37.83
CA ARG A 79 -44.69 -96.90 -38.00
C ARG A 79 -44.65 -95.67 -38.90
N ALA A 80 -45.60 -95.52 -39.83
CA ALA A 80 -45.81 -94.27 -40.56
C ALA A 80 -46.39 -93.20 -39.63
N GLU A 81 -47.49 -93.49 -38.94
CA GLU A 81 -48.12 -92.60 -37.95
C GLU A 81 -47.15 -92.15 -36.85
N ALA A 82 -46.24 -93.02 -36.40
CA ALA A 82 -45.21 -92.65 -35.44
C ALA A 82 -44.24 -91.61 -36.02
N ARG A 83 -43.71 -91.85 -37.23
CA ARG A 83 -42.81 -90.91 -37.93
C ARG A 83 -43.50 -89.59 -38.25
N GLU A 84 -44.78 -89.61 -38.60
CA GLU A 84 -45.58 -88.40 -38.83
C GLU A 84 -45.74 -87.59 -37.54
N ARG A 85 -45.94 -88.24 -36.39
CA ARG A 85 -45.96 -87.56 -35.07
C ARG A 85 -44.59 -87.00 -34.70
N ASP A 86 -43.52 -87.76 -34.92
CA ASP A 86 -42.14 -87.30 -34.68
C ASP A 86 -41.81 -86.07 -35.55
N GLN A 87 -42.21 -86.08 -36.83
CA GLN A 87 -42.06 -84.94 -37.76
C GLN A 87 -42.92 -83.74 -37.35
N ILE A 88 -44.14 -83.95 -36.87
CA ILE A 88 -44.99 -82.85 -36.34
C ILE A 88 -44.31 -82.20 -35.13
N VAL A 89 -43.75 -82.98 -34.21
CA VAL A 89 -43.00 -82.46 -33.05
C VAL A 89 -41.74 -81.71 -33.48
N GLU A 90 -40.99 -82.21 -34.48
CA GLU A 90 -39.84 -81.52 -35.04
C GLU A 90 -40.22 -80.17 -35.67
N ILE A 91 -41.32 -80.13 -36.44
CA ILE A 91 -41.87 -78.88 -37.02
C ILE A 91 -42.33 -77.89 -35.93
N GLU A 92 -42.96 -78.37 -34.85
CA GLU A 92 -43.39 -77.55 -33.71
C GLU A 92 -42.17 -76.92 -33.01
N VAL A 93 -41.12 -77.71 -32.74
CA VAL A 93 -39.85 -77.25 -32.15
C VAL A 93 -39.12 -76.26 -33.07
N LEU A 94 -39.13 -76.47 -34.38
CA LEU A 94 -38.58 -75.52 -35.34
C LEU A 94 -39.36 -74.19 -35.34
N ARG A 95 -40.70 -74.23 -35.26
CA ARG A 95 -41.55 -73.05 -35.13
C ARG A 95 -41.30 -72.29 -33.83
N GLU A 96 -41.21 -72.96 -32.69
CA GLU A 96 -40.88 -72.31 -31.40
C GLU A 96 -39.50 -71.62 -31.45
N ASN A 97 -38.52 -72.24 -32.12
CA ASN A 97 -37.21 -71.65 -32.34
C ASN A 97 -37.26 -70.44 -33.29
N GLU A 98 -38.03 -70.51 -34.38
CA GLU A 98 -38.24 -69.37 -35.28
C GLU A 98 -38.90 -68.19 -34.55
N GLU A 99 -39.96 -68.43 -33.78
CA GLU A 99 -40.57 -67.39 -32.95
C GLU A 99 -39.60 -66.84 -31.89
N ARG A 100 -38.76 -67.68 -31.29
CA ARG A 100 -37.73 -67.26 -30.34
C ARG A 100 -36.69 -66.35 -30.99
N MET A 101 -36.25 -66.69 -32.21
CA MET A 101 -35.35 -65.85 -33.00
C MET A 101 -36.00 -64.53 -33.41
N GLU A 102 -37.27 -64.55 -33.85
CA GLU A 102 -38.01 -63.33 -34.23
C GLU A 102 -38.29 -62.43 -33.00
N ARG A 103 -38.54 -63.01 -31.81
CA ARG A 103 -38.60 -62.29 -30.53
C ARG A 103 -37.26 -61.64 -30.17
N GLN A 104 -36.13 -62.34 -30.37
CA GLN A 104 -34.79 -61.77 -30.13
C GLN A 104 -34.44 -60.66 -31.12
N LYS A 105 -34.70 -60.88 -32.42
CA LYS A 105 -34.55 -59.89 -33.49
C LYS A 105 -35.37 -58.63 -33.23
N LYS A 106 -36.63 -58.76 -32.81
CA LYS A 106 -37.48 -57.60 -32.43
C LYS A 106 -36.90 -56.84 -31.22
N LYS A 107 -36.37 -57.53 -30.21
CA LYS A 107 -35.67 -56.86 -29.09
C LYS A 107 -34.42 -56.10 -29.55
N LEU A 108 -33.60 -56.70 -30.41
CA LEU A 108 -32.41 -56.06 -30.97
C LEU A 108 -32.77 -54.84 -31.84
N VAL A 109 -33.82 -54.93 -32.65
CA VAL A 109 -34.31 -53.80 -33.47
C VAL A 109 -34.81 -52.64 -32.60
N CYS A 110 -35.52 -52.92 -31.50
CA CYS A 110 -35.87 -51.87 -30.53
C CYS A 110 -34.61 -51.25 -29.93
N GLN A 111 -33.67 -52.05 -29.42
CA GLN A 111 -32.43 -51.55 -28.82
C GLN A 111 -31.60 -50.70 -29.80
N VAL A 112 -31.51 -51.08 -31.07
CA VAL A 112 -30.83 -50.28 -32.10
C VAL A 112 -31.51 -48.93 -32.28
N ARG A 113 -32.85 -48.90 -32.43
CA ARG A 113 -33.61 -47.64 -32.54
C ARG A 113 -33.45 -46.77 -31.30
N ASP A 114 -33.53 -47.37 -30.11
CA ASP A 114 -33.38 -46.66 -28.84
C ASP A 114 -31.97 -46.01 -28.73
N TYR A 115 -30.92 -46.71 -29.18
CA TYR A 115 -29.57 -46.13 -29.30
C TYR A 115 -29.44 -45.08 -30.41
N GLU A 116 -30.18 -45.19 -31.52
CA GLU A 116 -30.23 -44.18 -32.58
C GLU A 116 -30.89 -42.88 -32.06
N GLU A 117 -32.01 -43.00 -31.32
CA GLU A 117 -32.69 -41.90 -30.64
C GLU A 117 -31.78 -41.24 -29.58
N GLU A 118 -31.03 -42.03 -28.79
CA GLU A 118 -29.99 -41.50 -27.88
C GLU A 118 -28.88 -40.77 -28.65
N CYS A 119 -28.40 -41.32 -29.77
CA CYS A 119 -27.38 -40.69 -30.60
C CYS A 119 -27.87 -39.38 -31.22
N GLU A 120 -29.11 -39.29 -31.69
CA GLU A 120 -29.70 -38.04 -32.18
C GLU A 120 -29.92 -37.03 -31.04
N SER A 121 -30.35 -37.48 -29.87
CA SER A 121 -30.43 -36.65 -28.66
C SER A 121 -29.07 -36.05 -28.30
N LEU A 122 -28.00 -36.85 -28.34
CA LEU A 122 -26.63 -36.40 -28.08
C LEU A 122 -26.10 -35.45 -29.17
N ARG A 123 -26.38 -35.71 -30.45
CA ARG A 123 -26.04 -34.80 -31.56
C ARG A 123 -26.76 -33.45 -31.44
N SER A 124 -28.05 -33.48 -31.07
CA SER A 124 -28.85 -32.27 -30.81
C SER A 124 -28.29 -31.46 -29.63
N LYS A 125 -27.99 -32.13 -28.50
CA LYS A 125 -27.33 -31.51 -27.33
C LYS A 125 -25.96 -30.93 -27.68
N ALA A 126 -25.14 -31.63 -28.46
CA ALA A 126 -23.84 -31.14 -28.92
C ALA A 126 -23.97 -29.93 -29.85
N SER A 127 -24.95 -29.92 -30.75
CA SER A 127 -25.25 -28.79 -31.63
C SER A 127 -25.70 -27.55 -30.81
N ALA A 128 -26.59 -27.75 -29.83
CA ALA A 128 -27.03 -26.70 -28.93
C ALA A 128 -25.88 -26.15 -28.06
N ALA A 129 -25.01 -27.01 -27.54
CA ALA A 129 -23.81 -26.61 -26.80
C ALA A 129 -22.83 -25.81 -27.68
N MET A 130 -22.62 -26.22 -28.94
CA MET A 130 -21.80 -25.47 -29.92
C MET A 130 -22.44 -24.13 -30.33
N ALA A 131 -23.77 -24.02 -30.36
CA ALA A 131 -24.47 -22.76 -30.61
C ALA A 131 -24.35 -21.82 -29.40
N ALA A 132 -24.55 -22.34 -28.18
CA ALA A 132 -24.37 -21.59 -26.94
C ALA A 132 -22.92 -21.11 -26.76
N ARG A 133 -21.93 -21.96 -27.09
CA ARG A 133 -20.52 -21.60 -27.11
C ARG A 133 -20.23 -20.45 -28.07
N ARG A 134 -20.69 -20.52 -29.33
CA ARG A 134 -20.52 -19.40 -30.30
C ARG A 134 -21.22 -18.12 -29.85
N ALA A 135 -22.36 -18.22 -29.17
CA ALA A 135 -23.05 -17.06 -28.60
C ALA A 135 -22.29 -16.44 -27.41
N ALA A 136 -21.57 -17.25 -26.62
CA ALA A 136 -20.66 -16.77 -25.58
C ALA A 136 -19.39 -16.15 -26.18
N GLU A 137 -18.75 -16.83 -27.14
CA GLU A 137 -17.57 -16.32 -27.88
C GLU A 137 -17.88 -14.98 -28.56
N LYS A 138 -19.06 -14.83 -29.18
CA LYS A 138 -19.51 -13.53 -29.70
C LYS A 138 -19.68 -12.49 -28.59
N LYS A 139 -20.30 -12.83 -27.46
CA LYS A 139 -20.46 -11.89 -26.33
C LYS A 139 -19.11 -11.43 -25.76
N PHE A 140 -18.08 -12.27 -25.80
CA PHE A 140 -16.72 -11.85 -25.44
C PHE A 140 -16.15 -10.90 -26.50
N ALA A 141 -16.22 -11.21 -27.79
CA ALA A 141 -15.75 -10.30 -28.85
C ALA A 141 -16.50 -8.94 -28.87
N ASP A 142 -17.82 -8.94 -28.67
CA ASP A 142 -18.64 -7.72 -28.55
C ASP A 142 -18.22 -6.91 -27.29
N MET A 143 -17.73 -7.57 -26.23
CA MET A 143 -17.26 -6.93 -25.00
C MET A 143 -15.82 -6.42 -25.12
N GLU A 144 -14.93 -7.18 -25.76
CA GLU A 144 -13.56 -6.79 -26.11
C GLU A 144 -13.58 -5.51 -26.96
N ALA A 145 -14.36 -5.50 -28.04
CA ALA A 145 -14.56 -4.29 -28.86
C ALA A 145 -15.14 -3.10 -28.05
N SER A 146 -15.92 -3.36 -26.98
CA SER A 146 -16.41 -2.31 -26.08
C SER A 146 -15.38 -1.80 -25.09
N PHE A 147 -14.33 -2.59 -24.80
CA PHE A 147 -13.18 -2.18 -24.00
C PHE A 147 -12.14 -1.47 -24.85
N ASP A 148 -11.82 -1.99 -26.04
CA ASP A 148 -10.94 -1.34 -27.01
C ASP A 148 -11.45 0.05 -27.35
N LYS A 149 -12.75 0.19 -27.66
CA LYS A 149 -13.35 1.51 -27.88
C LYS A 149 -13.22 2.42 -26.65
N LYS A 150 -13.42 1.92 -25.42
CA LYS A 150 -13.24 2.74 -24.20
C LYS A 150 -11.79 3.15 -23.98
N ILE A 151 -10.83 2.33 -24.41
CA ILE A 151 -9.41 2.66 -24.37
C ILE A 151 -9.13 3.76 -25.39
N ASP A 152 -9.65 3.67 -26.61
CA ASP A 152 -9.53 4.71 -27.64
C ASP A 152 -10.21 6.03 -27.20
N ASP A 153 -11.46 5.98 -26.74
CA ASP A 153 -12.22 7.14 -26.21
C ASP A 153 -11.44 7.82 -25.07
N LEU A 154 -10.84 7.05 -24.14
CA LEU A 154 -9.99 7.57 -23.05
C LEU A 154 -8.65 8.11 -23.54
N LEU A 155 -8.02 7.48 -24.53
CA LEU A 155 -6.77 7.97 -25.12
C LEU A 155 -7.00 9.28 -25.87
N GLU A 156 -8.13 9.44 -26.56
CA GLU A 156 -8.52 10.71 -27.17
C GLU A 156 -8.75 11.80 -26.11
N GLU A 157 -9.47 11.50 -25.02
CA GLU A 157 -9.66 12.42 -23.88
C GLU A 157 -8.33 12.82 -23.21
N LYS A 158 -7.36 11.89 -23.10
CA LYS A 158 -6.03 12.22 -22.55
C LYS A 158 -5.17 12.97 -23.55
N ASN A 159 -5.32 12.75 -24.86
CA ASN A 159 -4.62 13.51 -25.88
C ASN A 159 -5.16 14.94 -26.00
N THR A 160 -6.47 15.17 -25.91
CA THR A 160 -7.05 16.53 -25.90
C THR A 160 -6.59 17.31 -24.66
N THR A 161 -6.70 16.73 -23.46
CA THR A 161 -6.24 17.39 -22.23
C THR A 161 -4.72 17.61 -22.18
N ILE A 162 -3.90 16.73 -22.78
CA ILE A 162 -2.46 16.97 -22.98
C ILE A 162 -2.20 18.13 -23.95
N ASN A 163 -3.00 18.27 -25.02
CA ASN A 163 -2.87 19.38 -25.96
C ASN A 163 -3.29 20.71 -25.31
N GLU A 164 -4.40 20.75 -24.57
CA GLU A 164 -4.86 21.92 -23.81
C GLU A 164 -3.79 22.39 -22.80
N LEU A 165 -3.24 21.47 -22.00
CA LEU A 165 -2.13 21.77 -21.08
C LEU A 165 -0.86 22.21 -21.82
N SER A 166 -0.60 21.70 -23.02
CA SER A 166 0.54 22.11 -23.85
C SER A 166 0.37 23.51 -24.44
N GLU A 167 -0.86 23.89 -24.78
CA GLU A 167 -1.20 25.28 -25.12
C GLU A 167 -1.08 26.21 -23.92
N GLU A 168 -1.59 25.84 -22.74
CA GLU A 168 -1.42 26.64 -21.52
C GLU A 168 0.06 26.84 -21.17
N VAL A 169 0.87 25.78 -21.20
CA VAL A 169 2.33 25.86 -21.01
C VAL A 169 2.99 26.74 -22.08
N SER A 170 2.42 26.83 -23.28
CA SER A 170 2.91 27.74 -24.33
C SER A 170 2.52 29.19 -24.05
N LYS A 171 1.26 29.46 -23.67
CA LYS A 171 0.77 30.78 -23.21
C LYS A 171 1.56 31.29 -22.00
N PHE A 172 1.89 30.42 -21.03
CA PHE A 172 2.77 30.74 -19.90
C PHE A 172 4.22 31.05 -20.33
N LYS A 173 4.76 30.37 -21.35
CA LYS A 173 6.09 30.70 -21.91
C LYS A 173 6.07 32.06 -22.62
N GLU A 174 5.00 32.38 -23.35
CA GLU A 174 4.84 33.66 -24.04
C GLU A 174 4.75 34.81 -23.04
N MET A 175 3.83 34.75 -22.08
CA MET A 175 3.74 35.72 -20.98
C MET A 175 5.07 35.89 -20.23
N TRP A 176 5.79 34.80 -19.93
CA TRP A 176 7.09 34.90 -19.27
C TRP A 176 8.17 35.57 -20.12
N GLN A 177 8.13 35.44 -21.45
CA GLN A 177 9.07 36.15 -22.33
C GLN A 177 8.67 37.62 -22.51
N GLU A 178 7.37 37.95 -22.49
CA GLU A 178 6.87 39.33 -22.46
C GLU A 178 7.23 40.03 -21.15
N ASP A 179 6.93 39.46 -19.98
CA ASP A 179 7.35 39.95 -18.66
C ASP A 179 8.86 40.24 -18.63
N LYS A 180 9.65 39.30 -19.16
CA LYS A 180 11.12 39.38 -19.23
C LYS A 180 11.61 40.41 -20.25
N ALA A 181 10.85 40.70 -21.31
CA ALA A 181 11.13 41.77 -22.25
C ALA A 181 10.76 43.15 -21.65
N GLN A 182 9.62 43.25 -20.97
CA GLN A 182 9.18 44.44 -20.26
C GLN A 182 10.14 44.78 -19.11
N MET A 183 10.48 43.82 -18.25
CA MET A 183 11.47 43.99 -17.18
C MET A 183 12.85 44.41 -17.71
N LYS A 184 13.25 43.95 -18.91
CA LYS A 184 14.45 44.48 -19.59
C LYS A 184 14.25 45.94 -20.02
N ALA A 185 13.14 46.27 -20.66
CA ALA A 185 12.85 47.63 -21.13
C ALA A 185 12.75 48.65 -19.98
N GLU A 186 12.14 48.26 -18.86
CA GLU A 186 12.05 49.06 -17.63
C GLU A 186 13.43 49.24 -16.96
N ASN A 187 14.23 48.18 -16.88
CA ASN A 187 15.61 48.27 -16.39
C ASN A 187 16.47 49.18 -17.31
N GLU A 188 16.26 49.12 -18.62
CA GLU A 188 16.92 50.01 -19.58
C GLU A 188 16.42 51.47 -19.49
N LYS A 189 15.15 51.69 -19.17
CA LYS A 189 14.58 53.01 -18.85
C LYS A 189 15.20 53.57 -17.56
N ALA A 190 15.34 52.73 -16.53
CA ALA A 190 16.02 53.08 -15.29
C ALA A 190 17.53 53.35 -15.48
N ARG A 191 18.21 52.65 -16.41
CA ARG A 191 19.59 52.98 -16.81
C ARG A 191 19.70 54.34 -17.49
N ARG A 192 18.75 54.69 -18.36
CA ARG A 192 18.71 56.01 -19.03
C ARG A 192 18.48 57.13 -18.03
N SER A 193 17.48 57.05 -17.17
CA SER A 193 17.27 58.07 -16.13
C SER A 193 18.43 58.15 -15.13
N ALA A 194 19.06 57.02 -14.79
CA ALA A 194 20.30 56.99 -14.01
C ALA A 194 21.54 57.50 -14.79
N SER A 195 21.49 57.66 -16.11
CA SER A 195 22.49 58.43 -16.87
C SER A 195 22.15 59.91 -16.81
N GLU A 196 20.92 60.29 -17.18
CA GLU A 196 20.43 61.67 -17.16
C GLU A 196 20.66 62.35 -15.79
N LEU A 197 20.43 61.65 -14.68
CA LEU A 197 20.72 62.14 -13.32
C LEU A 197 22.23 62.29 -13.02
N ARG A 198 23.11 61.50 -13.65
CA ARG A 198 24.57 61.69 -13.58
C ARG A 198 25.01 62.86 -14.45
N ASP A 199 24.45 63.00 -15.65
CA ASP A 199 24.74 64.10 -16.56
C ASP A 199 24.27 65.44 -15.96
N GLN A 200 23.09 65.47 -15.31
CA GLN A 200 22.61 66.61 -14.50
C GLN A 200 23.51 66.90 -13.30
N ARG A 201 23.92 65.88 -12.54
CA ARG A 201 24.89 66.03 -11.43
C ARG A 201 26.19 66.64 -11.93
N ASP A 202 26.72 66.19 -13.06
CA ASP A 202 28.01 66.62 -13.58
C ASP A 202 27.93 68.03 -14.19
N ALA A 203 26.78 68.41 -14.77
CA ALA A 203 26.48 69.80 -15.10
C ALA A 203 26.44 70.70 -13.85
N LEU A 204 25.77 70.28 -12.76
CA LEU A 204 25.72 71.02 -11.49
C LEU A 204 27.08 71.08 -10.78
N VAL A 205 27.92 70.04 -10.89
CA VAL A 205 29.31 70.05 -10.39
C VAL A 205 30.19 71.01 -11.22
N SER A 206 29.98 71.06 -12.54
CA SER A 206 30.65 72.03 -13.43
C SER A 206 30.22 73.47 -13.10
N GLU A 207 28.93 73.72 -12.89
CA GLU A 207 28.41 75.03 -12.47
C GLU A 207 28.93 75.42 -11.07
N LYS A 208 28.88 74.51 -10.09
CA LYS A 208 29.51 74.72 -8.77
C LYS A 208 31.00 75.05 -8.90
N SER A 209 31.72 74.41 -9.82
CA SER A 209 33.14 74.70 -10.05
C SER A 209 33.36 76.10 -10.63
N LYS A 210 32.49 76.57 -11.55
CA LYS A 210 32.50 77.96 -12.03
C LYS A 210 32.22 78.95 -10.90
N LEU A 211 31.16 78.72 -10.13
CA LEU A 211 30.79 79.57 -8.98
C LEU A 211 31.88 79.62 -7.91
N VAL A 212 32.61 78.52 -7.68
CA VAL A 212 33.79 78.51 -6.78
C VAL A 212 34.97 79.31 -7.36
N ILE A 213 35.19 79.28 -8.67
CA ILE A 213 36.20 80.12 -9.34
C ILE A 213 35.79 81.60 -9.28
N GLU A 214 34.51 81.92 -9.50
CA GLU A 214 33.96 83.28 -9.40
C GLU A 214 34.04 83.81 -7.97
N LEU A 215 33.71 83.00 -6.95
CA LEU A 215 33.92 83.32 -5.54
C LEU A 215 35.40 83.59 -5.25
N GLY A 216 36.33 82.73 -5.71
CA GLY A 216 37.78 82.97 -5.55
C GLY A 216 38.27 84.23 -6.27
N GLN A 217 37.65 84.62 -7.38
CA GLN A 217 37.93 85.90 -8.05
C GLN A 217 37.38 87.09 -7.24
N LEU A 218 36.18 86.98 -6.66
CA LEU A 218 35.59 87.99 -5.78
C LEU A 218 36.37 88.13 -4.46
N GLU A 219 36.84 87.03 -3.87
CA GLU A 219 37.77 87.04 -2.74
C GLU A 219 39.10 87.71 -3.12
N SER A 220 39.64 87.42 -4.32
CA SER A 220 40.83 88.10 -4.85
C SER A 220 40.62 89.60 -5.11
N GLN A 221 39.38 90.04 -5.40
CA GLN A 221 39.03 91.45 -5.49
C GLN A 221 38.88 92.07 -4.10
N LEU A 222 38.22 91.37 -3.17
CA LEU A 222 38.03 91.81 -1.79
C LEU A 222 39.37 91.96 -1.04
N THR A 223 40.34 91.06 -1.25
CA THR A 223 41.69 91.20 -0.72
C THR A 223 42.45 92.37 -1.34
N LYS A 224 42.22 92.68 -2.63
CA LYS A 224 42.79 93.90 -3.26
C LYS A 224 42.16 95.16 -2.68
N PHE A 225 40.86 95.17 -2.42
CA PHE A 225 40.19 96.28 -1.71
C PHE A 225 40.68 96.41 -0.27
N SER A 226 40.91 95.31 0.47
CA SER A 226 41.48 95.38 1.82
C SER A 226 42.94 95.83 1.81
N GLU A 227 43.73 95.47 0.80
CA GLU A 227 45.07 96.03 0.58
C GLU A 227 45.06 97.53 0.27
N VAL A 228 44.12 98.00 -0.56
CA VAL A 228 43.96 99.44 -0.86
C VAL A 228 43.55 100.18 0.41
N SER A 229 42.53 99.71 1.12
CA SER A 229 42.09 100.26 2.40
C SER A 229 43.21 100.27 3.45
N ALA A 230 44.04 99.22 3.53
CA ALA A 230 45.21 99.19 4.41
C ALA A 230 46.34 100.13 3.98
N LYS A 231 46.51 100.40 2.67
CA LYS A 231 47.43 101.44 2.16
C LYS A 231 46.91 102.84 2.47
N GLU A 232 45.61 103.06 2.36
CA GLU A 232 44.94 104.32 2.74
C GLU A 232 45.00 104.55 4.25
N SER A 233 44.75 103.53 5.08
CA SER A 233 44.93 103.62 6.55
C SER A 233 46.38 103.91 6.94
N ARG A 234 47.37 103.31 6.27
CA ARG A 234 48.78 103.68 6.46
C ARG A 234 49.03 105.13 6.07
N ARG A 235 48.47 105.61 4.94
CA ARG A 235 48.63 107.01 4.54
C ARG A 235 47.93 107.98 5.48
N VAL A 236 46.83 107.58 6.11
CA VAL A 236 46.21 108.34 7.23
C VAL A 236 47.18 108.39 8.41
N CYS A 237 47.75 107.27 8.87
CA CYS A 237 48.73 107.29 9.97
C CYS A 237 50.02 108.07 9.63
N GLU A 238 50.46 108.06 8.37
CA GLU A 238 51.55 108.92 7.90
C GLU A 238 51.17 110.41 7.97
N LEU A 239 49.96 110.78 7.53
CA LEU A 239 49.44 112.15 7.61
C LEU A 239 49.20 112.60 9.06
N GLU A 240 48.79 111.70 9.95
CA GLU A 240 48.69 111.93 11.39
C GLU A 240 50.08 112.17 12.01
N ALA A 241 51.09 111.40 11.62
CA ALA A 241 52.47 111.61 12.04
C ALA A 241 53.09 112.90 11.46
N GLU A 242 52.76 113.26 10.21
CA GLU A 242 53.11 114.55 9.61
C GLU A 242 52.48 115.71 10.41
N LEU A 243 51.18 115.60 10.75
CA LEU A 243 50.45 116.57 11.58
C LEU A 243 51.00 116.68 13.00
N GLU A 244 51.39 115.57 13.64
CA GLU A 244 52.05 115.59 14.94
C GLU A 244 53.45 116.21 14.87
N GLY A 245 54.17 115.99 13.76
CA GLY A 245 55.40 116.72 13.44
C GLY A 245 55.20 118.22 13.23
N PHE A 246 54.04 118.65 12.73
CA PHE A 246 53.66 120.07 12.69
C PHE A 246 53.22 120.61 14.07
N ARG A 247 52.60 119.79 14.94
CA ARG A 247 52.29 120.14 16.33
C ARG A 247 53.56 120.33 17.15
N SER A 248 54.49 119.38 17.10
CA SER A 248 55.81 119.49 17.76
C SER A 248 56.57 120.75 17.30
N LYS A 249 56.58 121.08 15.99
CA LYS A 249 57.16 122.35 15.50
C LYS A 249 56.42 123.60 16.01
N ARG A 250 55.11 123.49 16.26
CA ARG A 250 54.29 124.57 16.86
C ARG A 250 54.60 124.73 18.35
N GLU A 251 54.86 123.63 19.05
CA GLU A 251 55.31 123.61 20.45
C GLU A 251 56.74 124.13 20.59
N ASP A 252 57.67 123.77 19.69
CA ASP A 252 58.99 124.40 19.60
C ASP A 252 58.88 125.92 19.34
N SER A 253 57.95 126.33 18.48
CA SER A 253 57.67 127.76 18.23
C SER A 253 57.09 128.44 19.46
N SER A 254 56.22 127.76 20.22
CA SER A 254 55.65 128.23 21.48
C SER A 254 56.71 128.32 22.58
N ALA A 255 57.59 127.33 22.72
CA ALA A 255 58.70 127.32 23.65
C ALA A 255 59.78 128.36 23.29
N ASN A 256 59.91 128.73 22.01
CA ASN A 256 60.76 129.83 21.58
C ASN A 256 60.11 131.20 21.84
N LEU A 257 58.78 131.33 21.72
CA LEU A 257 58.03 132.49 22.24
C LEU A 257 58.17 132.61 23.75
N GLU A 258 58.06 131.51 24.50
CA GLU A 258 58.21 131.46 25.96
C GLU A 258 59.65 131.78 26.39
N LYS A 259 60.68 131.32 25.65
CA LYS A 259 62.07 131.76 25.87
C LYS A 259 62.29 133.24 25.54
N LEU A 260 61.56 133.80 24.58
CA LEU A 260 61.59 135.23 24.26
C LEU A 260 60.88 136.06 25.33
N GLN A 261 59.76 135.55 25.86
CA GLN A 261 58.99 136.16 26.95
C GLN A 261 59.75 136.09 28.28
N ASN A 262 60.40 134.98 28.60
CA ASN A 262 61.28 134.89 29.78
C ASN A 262 62.45 135.88 29.68
N LYS A 263 63.07 136.06 28.51
CA LYS A 263 64.09 137.11 28.28
C LYS A 263 63.52 138.53 28.42
N TYR A 264 62.27 138.75 28.01
CA TYR A 264 61.57 140.00 28.23
C TYR A 264 61.30 140.25 29.73
N GLU A 265 60.92 139.22 30.49
CA GLU A 265 60.73 139.31 31.94
C GLU A 265 62.06 139.47 32.72
N GLU A 266 63.16 138.86 32.28
CA GLU A 266 64.50 139.12 32.82
C GLU A 266 64.95 140.56 32.55
N ALA A 267 64.70 141.09 31.34
CA ALA A 267 64.95 142.49 31.02
C ALA A 267 64.10 143.45 31.88
N MET A 268 62.80 143.15 32.05
CA MET A 268 61.90 143.94 32.91
C MET A 268 62.30 143.88 34.39
N LYS A 269 62.80 142.74 34.89
CA LYS A 269 63.37 142.62 36.25
C LYS A 269 64.66 143.43 36.41
N HIS A 270 65.51 143.48 35.39
CA HIS A 270 66.69 144.35 35.38
C HIS A 270 66.35 145.85 35.34
N ILE A 271 65.28 146.24 34.64
CA ILE A 271 64.78 147.63 34.63
C ILE A 271 64.21 148.00 36.01
N ALA A 272 63.34 147.17 36.59
CA ALA A 272 62.74 147.39 37.91
C ALA A 272 63.77 147.48 39.06
N ALA A 273 64.97 146.89 38.88
CA ALA A 273 66.08 147.00 39.83
C ALA A 273 66.90 148.31 39.69
N LEU A 274 66.77 149.04 38.57
CA LEU A 274 67.50 150.28 38.30
C LEU A 274 66.67 151.54 38.60
N GLU A 275 65.33 151.47 38.51
CA GLU A 275 64.43 152.59 38.79
C GLU A 275 64.33 152.96 40.29
N ALA A 276 64.99 152.19 41.16
CA ALA A 276 65.01 152.39 42.62
C ALA A 276 66.09 153.38 43.12
N SER A 277 66.90 154.02 42.26
CA SER A 277 67.93 154.97 42.72
C SER A 277 68.23 156.14 41.78
N ASN A 278 67.64 157.28 42.14
CA ASN A 278 68.01 158.67 41.80
C ASN A 278 67.45 159.28 40.50
N GLU A 279 67.29 160.61 40.51
CA GLU A 279 66.36 161.35 39.65
C GLU A 279 67.04 162.09 38.47
N ALA A 280 66.42 162.07 37.28
CA ALA A 280 66.10 163.31 36.52
C ALA A 280 65.29 163.07 35.22
N ARG A 281 64.06 163.59 35.20
CA ARG A 281 63.29 164.12 34.04
C ARG A 281 62.96 163.22 32.82
N SER A 282 61.65 163.03 32.68
CA SER A 282 60.86 163.30 31.46
C SER A 282 60.84 162.28 30.31
N THR A 283 59.86 161.36 30.33
CA THR A 283 58.63 161.54 29.52
C THR A 283 57.51 160.53 29.88
N ARG A 284 56.26 160.87 29.54
CA ARG A 284 55.09 159.97 29.34
C ARG A 284 54.58 159.15 30.53
N THR A 285 53.99 159.84 31.50
CA THR A 285 52.88 159.30 32.32
C THR A 285 51.55 159.35 31.55
N ALA A 286 51.41 158.49 30.54
CA ALA A 286 50.18 158.16 29.80
C ALA A 286 50.45 156.82 29.09
N THR A 287 49.63 155.76 29.20
CA THR A 287 48.18 155.77 29.00
C THR A 287 47.33 154.98 30.00
N ASP A 288 47.89 154.20 30.93
CA ASP A 288 47.04 153.23 31.68
C ASP A 288 46.27 153.83 32.86
N ALA A 289 46.73 154.97 33.39
CA ALA A 289 45.87 155.84 34.21
C ALA A 289 44.64 156.33 33.41
N GLU A 290 44.75 156.47 32.09
CA GLU A 290 43.63 156.90 31.26
C GLU A 290 42.55 155.83 31.11
N MET A 291 42.82 154.52 31.24
CA MET A 291 41.73 153.53 31.15
C MET A 291 40.92 153.41 32.45
N SER A 292 41.56 153.57 33.61
CA SER A 292 40.81 153.68 34.88
C SER A 292 40.00 154.98 34.93
N VAL A 293 40.62 156.11 34.52
CA VAL A 293 39.91 157.39 34.42
C VAL A 293 38.80 157.29 33.37
N LYS A 294 39.03 156.71 32.18
CA LYS A 294 37.98 156.56 31.15
C LYS A 294 36.82 155.69 31.58
N ILE A 295 36.95 154.78 32.54
CA ILE A 295 35.79 154.06 33.09
C ILE A 295 34.99 154.99 34.01
N THR A 296 35.61 155.67 34.98
CA THR A 296 34.90 156.63 35.85
C THR A 296 34.44 157.88 35.10
N GLU A 297 35.06 158.20 33.97
CA GLU A 297 34.68 159.25 33.02
C GLU A 297 33.64 158.77 32.02
N ILE A 298 33.55 157.49 31.67
CA ILE A 298 32.37 156.93 30.97
C ILE A 298 31.17 156.87 31.92
N GLU A 299 31.37 156.66 33.21
CA GLU A 299 30.31 156.75 34.22
C GLU A 299 29.92 158.19 34.54
N SER A 300 30.89 159.11 34.65
CA SER A 300 30.59 160.54 34.81
C SER A 300 30.03 161.17 33.53
N LEU A 301 30.43 160.71 32.34
CA LEU A 301 29.82 161.06 31.05
C LEU A 301 28.50 160.34 30.83
N LYS A 302 28.23 159.17 31.44
CA LYS A 302 26.86 158.64 31.54
C LYS A 302 26.01 159.54 32.41
N ALA A 303 26.48 159.91 33.60
CA ALA A 303 25.79 160.86 34.48
C ALA A 303 25.66 162.25 33.82
N HIS A 304 26.60 162.67 32.98
CA HIS A 304 26.55 163.92 32.23
C HIS A 304 25.71 163.79 30.93
N VAL A 305 25.57 162.60 30.35
CA VAL A 305 24.62 162.30 29.25
C VAL A 305 23.22 162.09 29.79
N GLU A 306 23.04 161.65 31.04
CA GLU A 306 21.75 161.61 31.74
C GLU A 306 21.39 162.97 32.34
N ALA A 307 22.35 163.78 32.77
CA ALA A 307 22.14 165.20 33.10
C ALA A 307 21.98 166.06 31.84
N LEU A 308 22.55 165.67 30.69
CA LEU A 308 22.25 166.28 29.39
C LEU A 308 20.96 165.73 28.79
N ARG A 309 20.54 164.49 29.04
CA ARG A 309 19.18 164.00 28.73
C ARG A 309 18.14 164.58 29.68
N GLY A 310 18.50 164.89 30.93
CA GLY A 310 17.69 165.63 31.88
C GLY A 310 17.61 167.12 31.53
N ARG A 311 18.71 167.73 31.08
CA ARG A 311 18.71 169.07 30.47
C ARG A 311 18.15 169.10 29.06
N LEU A 312 18.07 167.98 28.33
CA LEU A 312 17.45 167.89 27.00
C LEU A 312 15.96 167.60 27.13
N ASN A 313 15.53 166.73 28.05
CA ASN A 313 14.12 166.61 28.45
C ASN A 313 13.66 167.94 29.03
N LYS A 314 14.41 168.56 29.95
CA LYS A 314 14.09 169.91 30.42
C LYS A 314 14.21 170.95 29.31
N LYS A 315 15.08 170.82 28.30
CA LYS A 315 15.04 171.67 27.09
C LYS A 315 13.96 171.28 26.08
N VAL A 316 13.31 170.13 26.21
CA VAL A 316 12.19 169.66 25.38
C VAL A 316 10.87 170.02 26.07
N GLU A 317 10.83 170.10 27.40
CA GLU A 317 9.78 170.69 28.22
C GLU A 317 9.89 172.23 28.20
N ASP A 318 11.10 172.80 28.27
CA ASP A 318 11.34 174.21 27.97
C ASP A 318 11.11 174.47 26.47
N SER A 319 11.25 173.50 25.55
CA SER A 319 10.82 173.64 24.14
C SER A 319 9.35 173.27 23.89
N ALA A 320 8.65 172.68 24.84
CA ALA A 320 7.21 172.43 24.80
C ALA A 320 6.46 173.61 25.42
N THR A 321 7.04 174.23 26.44
CA THR A 321 6.59 175.50 27.02
C THR A 321 7.13 176.70 26.25
N LEU A 322 8.26 176.61 25.53
CA LEU A 322 8.58 177.55 24.44
C LEU A 322 7.83 177.24 23.15
N ARG A 323 7.27 176.03 22.93
CA ARG A 323 6.26 175.84 21.86
C ARG A 323 4.93 176.44 22.27
N SER A 324 4.41 176.19 23.47
CA SER A 324 3.28 176.95 24.02
C SER A 324 3.55 178.44 23.90
N LYS A 325 4.65 178.97 24.47
CA LYS A 325 5.04 180.39 24.33
C LYS A 325 5.50 180.81 22.92
N TYR A 326 5.46 179.96 21.91
CA TYR A 326 5.70 180.31 20.49
C TYR A 326 4.44 180.14 19.66
N ASP A 327 3.47 179.33 20.10
CA ASP A 327 2.12 179.27 19.57
C ASP A 327 1.33 180.45 20.17
N ASP A 328 1.37 180.64 21.49
CA ASP A 328 0.95 181.83 22.23
C ASP A 328 1.64 183.09 21.66
N ALA A 329 2.96 183.08 21.43
CA ALA A 329 3.66 184.23 20.83
C ALA A 329 3.58 184.28 19.29
N MET A 330 3.09 183.28 18.57
CA MET A 330 2.72 183.43 17.15
C MET A 330 1.32 184.03 17.03
N ASN A 331 0.42 183.74 17.97
CA ASN A 331 -0.83 184.47 18.13
C ASN A 331 -0.54 185.92 18.57
N GLU A 332 0.34 186.14 19.56
CA GLU A 332 0.74 187.48 20.00
C GLU A 332 1.61 188.21 18.95
N ILE A 333 2.37 187.52 18.09
CA ILE A 333 3.01 188.14 16.92
C ILE A 333 2.02 188.39 15.78
N ALA A 334 0.92 187.64 15.67
CA ALA A 334 -0.19 188.02 14.77
C ALA A 334 -0.91 189.27 15.29
N GLU A 335 -1.04 189.44 16.61
CA GLU A 335 -1.77 190.55 17.23
C GLU A 335 -0.88 191.78 17.59
N LEU A 336 0.45 191.63 17.64
CA LEU A 336 1.45 192.71 17.76
C LEU A 336 2.34 192.88 16.51
N ARG A 337 2.01 192.18 15.41
CA ARG A 337 2.30 192.65 14.03
C ARG A 337 1.04 192.94 13.20
N ALA A 338 -0.14 192.85 13.82
CA ALA A 338 -1.04 193.99 13.76
C ALA A 338 -0.41 195.20 14.51
N ALA A 339 -1.09 196.34 14.57
CA ALA A 339 -0.66 197.49 15.38
C ALA A 339 0.81 197.95 15.18
N VAL A 340 1.22 197.98 13.90
CA VAL A 340 1.77 199.19 13.27
C VAL A 340 3.02 199.80 13.93
N GLN A 341 4.15 199.72 13.22
CA GLN A 341 5.19 200.75 13.31
C GLN A 341 4.59 202.06 12.76
N GLU A 342 3.92 202.79 13.63
CA GLU A 342 3.61 204.20 13.43
C GLU A 342 4.93 204.97 13.43
N GLU A 343 4.96 206.07 12.69
CA GLU A 343 6.17 206.85 12.37
C GLU A 343 7.25 206.11 11.56
N ARG A 344 7.76 206.66 10.45
CA ARG A 344 7.60 208.02 9.92
C ARG A 344 6.55 208.07 8.81
N THR A 345 5.50 208.89 8.84
CA THR A 345 5.42 210.37 8.92
C THR A 345 6.11 211.12 7.77
N MET A 346 5.29 211.70 6.87
CA MET A 346 5.55 212.91 6.06
C MET A 346 6.70 212.86 5.00
N ALA A 347 6.59 213.49 3.81
CA ALA A 347 5.46 214.06 3.08
C ALA A 347 5.84 214.35 1.59
N LYS A 348 4.85 214.85 0.84
CA LYS A 348 4.96 215.65 -0.42
C LYS A 348 6.13 216.67 -0.42
N PRO A 349 6.63 217.16 -1.60
CA PRO A 349 5.80 217.57 -2.75
C PRO A 349 6.29 217.11 -4.15
N SER A 350 5.81 217.81 -5.17
CA SER A 350 5.69 217.41 -6.58
C SER A 350 6.68 218.12 -7.53
N SER A 351 6.47 217.85 -8.84
CA SER A 351 6.77 218.71 -10.01
C SER A 351 8.21 218.77 -10.55
N ASP A 352 8.38 218.05 -11.67
CA ASP A 352 8.86 218.53 -12.98
C ASP A 352 10.35 218.54 -13.39
N SER A 353 10.52 218.19 -14.67
CA SER A 353 11.63 218.50 -15.61
C SER A 353 12.91 217.64 -15.63
N ASN A 354 12.96 216.76 -16.65
CA ASN A 354 13.99 216.66 -17.70
C ASN A 354 15.43 216.13 -17.43
N ILE A 355 15.73 215.04 -18.16
CA ILE A 355 16.96 214.74 -18.95
C ILE A 355 18.12 213.89 -18.32
N SER A 356 18.42 212.78 -19.02
CA SER A 356 19.68 212.02 -19.11
C SER A 356 20.12 211.05 -17.99
N ASN A 357 19.89 209.73 -18.20
CA ASN A 357 20.96 208.68 -18.26
C ASN A 357 20.42 207.23 -18.45
N ASP A 358 20.04 206.84 -19.67
CA ASP A 358 19.46 205.51 -19.98
C ASP A 358 20.48 204.34 -20.15
N ALA A 359 21.77 204.54 -19.85
CA ALA A 359 22.83 203.63 -20.29
C ALA A 359 23.27 202.53 -19.29
N ALA A 360 22.94 202.66 -18.00
CA ALA A 360 23.61 201.88 -16.94
C ALA A 360 22.86 200.61 -16.48
N GLU A 361 21.53 200.65 -16.37
CA GLU A 361 20.79 199.60 -15.65
C GLU A 361 20.60 198.29 -16.44
N MET A 362 20.59 198.37 -17.78
CA MET A 362 20.48 197.19 -18.66
C MET A 362 21.57 196.13 -18.43
N MET A 363 22.76 196.54 -17.97
CA MET A 363 23.88 195.63 -17.71
C MET A 363 23.65 194.70 -16.51
N ARG A 364 22.82 195.07 -15.54
CA ARG A 364 22.53 194.21 -14.37
C ARG A 364 21.49 193.14 -14.70
N VAL A 365 20.35 193.53 -15.28
CA VAL A 365 19.24 192.61 -15.62
C VAL A 365 19.68 191.47 -16.53
N LYS A 366 20.69 191.69 -17.38
CA LYS A 366 21.25 190.64 -18.24
C LYS A 366 22.00 189.54 -17.47
N SER A 367 22.70 189.88 -16.38
CA SER A 367 23.46 188.93 -15.56
C SER A 367 22.56 187.88 -14.93
N ASP A 368 21.42 188.30 -14.38
CA ASP A 368 20.53 187.44 -13.59
C ASP A 368 19.69 186.48 -14.45
N LEU A 369 19.59 186.74 -15.77
CA LEU A 369 19.01 185.81 -16.75
C LEU A 369 19.99 184.70 -17.15
N GLU A 370 21.30 184.97 -17.19
CA GLU A 370 22.31 183.99 -17.59
C GLU A 370 22.54 182.92 -16.50
N THR A 371 22.35 183.26 -15.21
CA THR A 371 22.42 182.31 -14.10
C THR A 371 21.20 181.38 -14.04
N GLN A 372 19.97 181.89 -14.17
CA GLN A 372 18.76 181.06 -14.18
C GLN A 372 18.73 180.07 -15.35
N ALA A 373 19.28 180.44 -16.51
CA ALA A 373 19.41 179.54 -17.67
C ALA A 373 20.34 178.34 -17.40
N ALA A 374 21.25 178.41 -16.44
CA ALA A 374 22.12 177.31 -16.05
C ALA A 374 21.41 176.27 -15.16
N GLU A 375 20.58 176.71 -14.21
CA GLU A 375 19.84 175.81 -13.31
C GLU A 375 18.82 174.95 -14.08
N VAL A 376 18.11 175.55 -15.05
CA VAL A 376 17.17 174.81 -15.92
C VAL A 376 17.87 173.68 -16.69
N LYS A 377 19.11 173.90 -17.18
CA LYS A 377 19.91 172.84 -17.81
C LYS A 377 20.30 171.73 -16.83
N ALA A 378 20.66 172.07 -15.59
CA ALA A 378 21.03 171.09 -14.57
C ALA A 378 19.84 170.19 -14.18
N LEU A 379 18.64 170.78 -14.03
CA LEU A 379 17.41 170.04 -13.72
C LEU A 379 16.98 169.14 -14.89
N GLN A 380 17.07 169.62 -16.15
CA GLN A 380 16.78 168.80 -17.33
C GLN A 380 17.68 167.56 -17.39
N ALA A 381 18.98 167.70 -17.10
CA ALA A 381 19.92 166.58 -17.09
C ALA A 381 19.56 165.52 -16.03
N GLN A 382 19.03 165.91 -14.85
CA GLN A 382 18.55 164.96 -13.85
C GLN A 382 17.28 164.22 -14.31
N VAL A 383 16.34 164.91 -14.97
CA VAL A 383 15.11 164.29 -15.50
C VAL A 383 15.43 163.21 -16.53
N ASP A 384 16.36 163.46 -17.45
CA ASP A 384 16.72 162.48 -18.48
C ASP A 384 17.57 161.32 -17.93
N ALA A 385 18.41 161.56 -16.91
CA ALA A 385 19.09 160.49 -16.17
C ALA A 385 18.11 159.57 -15.42
N LEU A 386 17.07 160.13 -14.80
CA LEU A 386 16.01 159.35 -14.14
C LEU A 386 15.17 158.55 -15.13
N ARG A 387 14.87 159.11 -16.32
CA ARG A 387 14.18 158.40 -17.41
C ARG A 387 14.99 157.20 -17.90
N ALA A 388 16.31 157.35 -18.09
CA ALA A 388 17.18 156.23 -18.46
C ALA A 388 17.16 155.11 -17.41
N ASN A 389 17.32 155.46 -16.12
CA ASN A 389 17.31 154.49 -15.02
C ASN A 389 15.96 153.75 -14.89
N LEU A 390 14.84 154.43 -15.15
CA LEU A 390 13.51 153.83 -15.19
C LEU A 390 13.38 152.83 -16.35
N ASN A 391 13.91 153.17 -17.53
CA ASN A 391 13.87 152.33 -18.73
C ASN A 391 14.73 151.06 -18.58
N ASP A 392 15.92 151.15 -17.97
CA ASP A 392 16.73 149.97 -17.66
C ASP A 392 16.02 149.03 -16.67
N LYS A 393 15.25 149.58 -15.73
CA LYS A 393 14.45 148.80 -14.77
C LYS A 393 13.23 148.14 -15.42
N THR A 394 12.53 148.80 -16.33
CA THR A 394 11.42 148.15 -17.07
C THR A 394 11.93 147.05 -18.00
N VAL A 395 13.04 147.26 -18.70
CA VAL A 395 13.70 146.23 -19.53
C VAL A 395 14.19 145.05 -18.67
N SER A 396 14.75 145.32 -17.48
CA SER A 396 15.18 144.27 -16.55
C SER A 396 14.00 143.47 -15.99
N SER A 397 12.89 144.15 -15.66
CA SER A 397 11.64 143.52 -15.21
C SER A 397 11.05 142.63 -16.30
N ALA A 398 10.97 143.10 -17.55
CA ALA A 398 10.49 142.30 -18.68
C ALA A 398 11.34 141.03 -18.92
N LYS A 399 12.67 141.12 -18.78
CA LYS A 399 13.57 139.96 -18.86
C LYS A 399 13.36 138.95 -17.73
N LEU A 400 13.00 139.40 -16.53
CA LEU A 400 12.63 138.52 -15.41
C LEU A 400 11.25 137.88 -15.63
N GLN A 401 10.28 138.63 -16.17
CA GLN A 401 8.94 138.14 -16.53
C GLN A 401 9.03 136.97 -17.52
N VAL A 402 9.85 137.10 -18.57
CA VAL A 402 10.08 136.03 -19.57
C VAL A 402 10.70 134.80 -18.91
N LYS A 403 11.78 134.96 -18.14
CA LYS A 403 12.44 133.84 -17.44
C LYS A 403 11.53 133.13 -16.44
N TYR A 404 10.64 133.87 -15.77
CA TYR A 404 9.65 133.28 -14.86
C TYR A 404 8.67 132.38 -15.61
N GLU A 405 8.13 132.83 -16.75
CA GLU A 405 7.21 132.03 -17.57
C GLU A 405 7.92 130.86 -18.27
N GLU A 406 9.18 131.02 -18.70
CA GLU A 406 10.03 129.91 -19.20
C GLU A 406 10.18 128.80 -18.14
N VAL A 407 10.61 129.16 -16.92
CA VAL A 407 10.81 128.20 -15.81
C VAL A 407 9.49 127.57 -15.37
N LYS A 408 8.40 128.34 -15.32
CA LYS A 408 7.04 127.87 -14.99
C LYS A 408 6.51 126.87 -16.02
N ASN A 409 6.74 127.10 -17.31
CA ASN A 409 6.35 126.17 -18.37
C ASN A 409 7.23 124.90 -18.34
N ALA A 410 8.55 125.03 -18.15
CA ALA A 410 9.44 123.87 -18.00
C ALA A 410 9.12 123.01 -16.76
N LEU A 411 8.71 123.64 -15.64
CA LEU A 411 8.21 122.92 -14.46
C LEU A 411 6.86 122.24 -14.69
N LYS A 412 6.03 122.77 -15.60
CA LYS A 412 4.78 122.13 -16.00
C LYS A 412 5.06 120.87 -16.82
N THR A 413 5.83 120.97 -17.90
CA THR A 413 6.15 119.81 -18.75
C THR A 413 6.90 118.74 -17.97
N ALA A 414 7.89 119.12 -17.14
CA ALA A 414 8.63 118.16 -16.29
C ALA A 414 7.77 117.49 -15.20
N ARG A 415 6.58 118.01 -14.88
CA ARG A 415 5.57 117.29 -14.08
C ARG A 415 4.77 116.34 -14.94
N GLU A 416 4.22 116.82 -16.06
CA GLU A 416 3.41 116.01 -16.99
C GLU A 416 4.20 114.80 -17.50
N ASP A 417 5.45 114.98 -17.94
CA ASP A 417 6.37 113.89 -18.33
C ASP A 417 6.58 112.85 -17.22
N LYS A 418 6.75 113.32 -15.98
CA LYS A 418 7.01 112.45 -14.82
C LYS A 418 5.77 111.70 -14.35
N GLU A 419 4.60 112.33 -14.43
CA GLU A 419 3.31 111.74 -14.10
C GLU A 419 2.95 110.65 -15.12
N ASN A 420 3.09 110.94 -16.43
CA ASN A 420 2.99 109.95 -17.51
C ASN A 420 3.95 108.75 -17.30
N HIS A 421 5.19 108.99 -16.85
CA HIS A 421 6.15 107.92 -16.57
C HIS A 421 5.75 107.05 -15.37
N ILE A 422 5.20 107.66 -14.31
CA ILE A 422 4.71 106.95 -13.12
C ILE A 422 3.47 106.11 -13.46
N GLU A 423 2.54 106.65 -14.25
CA GLU A 423 1.35 105.92 -14.71
C GLU A 423 1.72 104.73 -15.61
N THR A 424 2.61 104.95 -16.58
CA THR A 424 3.16 103.89 -17.45
C THR A 424 3.85 102.78 -16.65
N ALA A 425 4.71 103.16 -15.68
CA ALA A 425 5.39 102.19 -14.82
C ALA A 425 4.41 101.42 -13.92
N SER A 426 3.36 102.07 -13.42
CA SER A 426 2.32 101.45 -12.59
C SER A 426 1.51 100.43 -13.37
N HIS A 427 1.14 100.75 -14.62
CA HIS A 427 0.47 99.80 -15.51
C HIS A 427 1.36 98.59 -15.85
N GLU A 428 2.65 98.78 -16.13
CA GLU A 428 3.56 97.66 -16.43
C GLU A 428 3.82 96.77 -15.19
N VAL A 429 3.88 97.35 -13.99
CA VAL A 429 3.92 96.57 -12.73
C VAL A 429 2.62 95.77 -12.55
N HIS A 430 1.46 96.36 -12.77
CA HIS A 430 0.18 95.67 -12.62
C HIS A 430 -0.04 94.58 -13.69
N ARG A 431 0.46 94.79 -14.92
CA ARG A 431 0.50 93.77 -15.98
C ARG A 431 1.36 92.58 -15.55
N ARG A 432 2.56 92.83 -15.01
CA ARG A 432 3.44 91.76 -14.50
C ARG A 432 2.85 91.05 -13.28
N GLU A 433 2.16 91.76 -12.38
CA GLU A 433 1.43 91.11 -11.28
C GLU A 433 0.36 90.14 -11.77
N THR A 434 -0.46 90.56 -12.75
CA THR A 434 -1.56 89.75 -13.27
C THR A 434 -1.06 88.56 -14.10
N GLU A 435 0.00 88.76 -14.89
CA GLU A 435 0.72 87.68 -15.57
C GLU A 435 1.33 86.68 -14.58
N LEU A 436 2.01 87.14 -13.52
CA LEU A 436 2.57 86.27 -12.49
C LEU A 436 1.49 85.53 -11.68
N LYS A 437 0.37 86.18 -11.34
CA LYS A 437 -0.77 85.54 -10.66
C LYS A 437 -1.33 84.39 -11.52
N SER A 438 -1.62 84.64 -12.80
CA SER A 438 -2.10 83.59 -13.72
C SER A 438 -1.07 82.48 -13.94
N ALA A 439 0.23 82.78 -14.03
CA ALA A 439 1.29 81.79 -14.17
C ALA A 439 1.48 80.92 -12.93
N LEU A 440 1.17 81.45 -11.73
CA LEU A 440 1.23 80.73 -10.47
C LEU A 440 -0.02 79.85 -10.27
N GLU A 441 -1.20 80.35 -10.62
CA GLU A 441 -2.48 79.62 -10.62
C GLU A 441 -2.47 78.43 -11.61
N ASN A 442 -1.90 78.62 -12.81
CA ASN A 442 -1.63 77.54 -13.77
C ASN A 442 -0.58 76.52 -13.29
N LYS A 443 0.26 76.87 -12.30
CA LYS A 443 1.20 75.93 -11.67
C LYS A 443 0.57 75.19 -10.49
N VAL A 444 -0.27 75.84 -9.69
CA VAL A 444 -1.02 75.21 -8.59
C VAL A 444 -1.94 74.13 -9.13
N THR A 445 -2.79 74.44 -10.11
CA THR A 445 -3.68 73.47 -10.77
C THR A 445 -2.93 72.29 -11.40
N LYS A 446 -1.70 72.51 -11.89
CA LYS A 446 -0.84 71.44 -12.41
C LYS A 446 -0.18 70.59 -11.31
N ILE A 447 0.08 71.16 -10.13
CA ILE A 447 0.53 70.42 -8.95
C ILE A 447 -0.62 69.54 -8.44
N GLU A 448 -1.82 70.09 -8.27
CA GLU A 448 -3.01 69.35 -7.83
C GLU A 448 -3.31 68.14 -8.75
N ALA A 449 -3.18 68.32 -10.07
CA ALA A 449 -3.32 67.23 -11.05
C ALA A 449 -2.26 66.13 -10.88
N LEU A 450 -1.00 66.49 -10.63
CA LEU A 450 0.09 65.54 -10.40
C LEU A 450 -0.04 64.83 -9.04
N GLU A 451 -0.54 65.51 -8.01
CA GLU A 451 -0.82 64.90 -6.70
C GLU A 451 -1.96 63.89 -6.79
N ALA A 452 -3.01 64.17 -7.57
CA ALA A 452 -4.07 63.23 -7.88
C ALA A 452 -3.56 62.00 -8.66
N GLU A 453 -2.67 62.20 -9.65
CA GLU A 453 -2.02 61.10 -10.38
C GLU A 453 -1.15 60.24 -9.44
N ILE A 454 -0.36 60.86 -8.56
CA ILE A 454 0.45 60.16 -7.55
C ILE A 454 -0.44 59.37 -6.57
N ALA A 455 -1.61 59.90 -6.19
CA ALA A 455 -2.57 59.17 -5.36
C ALA A 455 -3.13 57.93 -6.08
N ALA A 456 -3.52 58.05 -7.35
CA ALA A 456 -3.97 56.92 -8.16
C ALA A 456 -2.88 55.85 -8.40
N LEU A 457 -1.62 56.29 -8.57
CA LEU A 457 -0.48 55.39 -8.71
C LEU A 457 -0.11 54.68 -7.38
N ARG A 458 -0.45 55.26 -6.22
CA ARG A 458 -0.32 54.59 -4.92
C ARG A 458 -1.38 53.51 -4.73
N THR A 459 -2.65 53.82 -4.95
CA THR A 459 -3.74 52.84 -4.76
C THR A 459 -3.66 51.66 -5.73
N THR A 460 -3.22 51.88 -6.97
CA THR A 460 -2.95 50.80 -7.94
C THR A 460 -1.70 49.97 -7.60
N ARG A 461 -0.68 50.58 -6.99
CA ARG A 461 0.47 49.85 -6.43
C ARG A 461 0.08 49.01 -5.20
N GLU A 462 -0.81 49.51 -4.36
CA GLU A 462 -1.32 48.79 -3.18
C GLU A 462 -2.22 47.61 -3.58
N SER A 463 -3.10 47.79 -4.56
CA SER A 463 -3.97 46.70 -5.06
C SER A 463 -3.19 45.61 -5.81
N SER A 464 -2.16 45.97 -6.59
CA SER A 464 -1.24 45.00 -7.21
C SER A 464 -0.36 44.31 -6.17
N GLY A 465 0.11 45.01 -5.13
CA GLY A 465 0.80 44.41 -3.98
C GLY A 465 -0.06 43.36 -3.27
N ALA A 466 -1.35 43.66 -3.05
CA ALA A 466 -2.31 42.70 -2.49
C ALA A 466 -2.55 41.49 -3.43
N HIS A 467 -2.61 41.69 -4.75
CA HIS A 467 -2.70 40.59 -5.72
C HIS A 467 -1.45 39.70 -5.68
N VAL A 468 -0.25 40.28 -5.65
CA VAL A 468 1.02 39.52 -5.54
C VAL A 468 1.08 38.73 -4.24
N ALA A 469 0.66 39.31 -3.11
CA ALA A 469 0.56 38.57 -1.84
C ALA A 469 -0.44 37.40 -1.91
N THR A 470 -1.60 37.60 -2.54
CA THR A 470 -2.63 36.57 -2.72
C THR A 470 -2.18 35.45 -3.65
N LEU A 471 -1.53 35.78 -4.77
CA LEU A 471 -0.94 34.82 -5.70
C LEU A 471 0.18 34.02 -5.04
N LYS A 472 1.02 34.66 -4.22
CA LYS A 472 2.07 33.98 -3.46
C LYS A 472 1.47 32.99 -2.44
N ALA A 473 0.43 33.38 -1.71
CA ALA A 473 -0.26 32.48 -0.79
C ALA A 473 -0.82 31.24 -1.51
N LYS A 474 -1.49 31.43 -2.67
CA LYS A 474 -1.96 30.32 -3.52
C LYS A 474 -0.83 29.44 -4.07
N TYR A 475 0.31 30.03 -4.42
CA TYR A 475 1.50 29.28 -4.87
C TYR A 475 2.08 28.41 -3.75
N ASP A 476 2.27 28.97 -2.55
CA ASP A 476 2.80 28.23 -1.41
C ASP A 476 1.79 27.15 -0.93
N GLU A 477 0.48 27.40 -1.03
CA GLU A 477 -0.57 26.40 -0.80
C GLU A 477 -0.53 25.24 -1.82
N ALA A 478 -0.53 25.55 -3.12
CA ALA A 478 -0.46 24.53 -4.17
C ALA A 478 0.84 23.71 -4.09
N LYS A 479 1.96 24.36 -3.75
CA LYS A 479 3.25 23.71 -3.49
C LYS A 479 3.19 22.76 -2.29
N ASN A 480 2.47 23.11 -1.22
CA ASN A 480 2.23 22.21 -0.08
C ASN A 480 1.33 21.03 -0.48
N GLN A 481 0.23 21.27 -1.21
CA GLN A 481 -0.64 20.20 -1.74
C GLN A 481 0.14 19.20 -2.61
N ILE A 482 1.02 19.69 -3.48
CA ILE A 482 1.93 18.85 -4.30
C ILE A 482 2.91 18.05 -3.42
N ALA A 483 3.34 18.56 -2.26
CA ALA A 483 4.17 17.81 -1.33
C ALA A 483 3.38 16.69 -0.64
N THR A 484 2.15 16.97 -0.17
CA THR A 484 1.28 15.96 0.46
C THR A 484 0.94 14.83 -0.52
N LEU A 485 0.48 15.17 -1.73
CA LEU A 485 0.15 14.20 -2.78
C LEU A 485 1.35 13.33 -3.21
N ARG A 486 2.59 13.84 -3.07
CA ARG A 486 3.80 13.05 -3.31
C ARG A 486 4.08 12.06 -2.18
N ALA A 487 3.90 12.47 -0.92
CA ALA A 487 4.03 11.58 0.23
C ALA A 487 2.96 10.48 0.21
N GLU A 488 1.70 10.85 -0.01
CA GLU A 488 0.57 9.92 -0.16
C GLU A 488 0.83 8.91 -1.29
N LYS A 489 1.31 9.37 -2.46
CA LYS A 489 1.69 8.49 -3.56
C LYS A 489 2.81 7.52 -3.16
N GLU A 490 3.82 7.98 -2.43
CA GLU A 490 4.93 7.13 -2.00
C GLU A 490 4.49 6.07 -0.99
N ASP A 491 3.61 6.43 -0.05
CA ASP A 491 3.09 5.48 0.94
C ASP A 491 2.06 4.52 0.35
N VAL A 492 1.25 4.96 -0.64
CA VAL A 492 0.42 4.07 -1.45
C VAL A 492 1.27 3.09 -2.27
N THR A 493 2.39 3.49 -2.88
CA THR A 493 3.26 2.53 -3.60
C THR A 493 4.00 1.58 -2.66
N LYS A 494 4.46 2.05 -1.49
CA LYS A 494 5.03 1.17 -0.44
C LYS A 494 4.02 0.13 0.04
N THR A 495 2.82 0.56 0.46
CA THR A 495 1.77 -0.35 0.95
C THR A 495 1.32 -1.33 -0.13
N LYS A 496 1.05 -0.87 -1.37
CA LYS A 496 0.66 -1.76 -2.47
C LYS A 496 1.75 -2.76 -2.86
N SER A 497 3.03 -2.36 -2.84
CA SER A 497 4.13 -3.31 -3.08
C SER A 497 4.27 -4.33 -1.94
N ALA A 498 4.07 -3.94 -0.68
CA ALA A 498 4.06 -4.86 0.46
C ALA A 498 2.89 -5.85 0.40
N GLU A 499 1.68 -5.39 0.04
CA GLU A 499 0.51 -6.26 -0.18
C GLU A 499 0.76 -7.29 -1.30
N LEU A 500 1.30 -6.84 -2.44
CA LEU A 500 1.60 -7.71 -3.58
C LEU A 500 2.69 -8.73 -3.23
N ASN A 501 3.79 -8.31 -2.60
CA ASN A 501 4.86 -9.20 -2.14
C ASN A 501 4.34 -10.22 -1.11
N HIS A 502 3.45 -9.80 -0.20
CA HIS A 502 2.82 -10.71 0.76
C HIS A 502 1.90 -11.73 0.06
N ARG A 503 1.06 -11.28 -0.90
CA ARG A 503 0.17 -12.17 -1.64
C ARG A 503 0.92 -13.11 -2.58
N GLU A 504 2.01 -12.68 -3.20
CA GLU A 504 2.92 -13.56 -3.94
C GLU A 504 3.56 -14.59 -3.01
N SER A 505 3.99 -14.18 -1.81
CA SER A 505 4.54 -15.09 -0.80
C SER A 505 3.51 -16.13 -0.31
N LEU A 506 2.23 -15.78 -0.23
CA LEU A 506 1.15 -16.73 0.05
C LEU A 506 0.92 -17.69 -1.13
N LEU A 507 0.78 -17.16 -2.36
CA LEU A 507 0.56 -17.97 -3.56
C LEU A 507 1.72 -18.93 -3.84
N ARG A 508 2.97 -18.54 -3.55
CA ARG A 508 4.14 -19.43 -3.59
C ARG A 508 3.99 -20.58 -2.59
N ARG A 509 3.67 -20.32 -1.31
CA ARG A 509 3.44 -21.38 -0.31
C ARG A 509 2.26 -22.28 -0.68
N GLU A 510 1.19 -21.73 -1.25
CA GLU A 510 0.06 -22.52 -1.75
C GLU A 510 0.49 -23.43 -2.90
N LEU A 511 1.29 -22.91 -3.85
CA LEU A 511 1.86 -23.71 -4.95
C LEU A 511 2.79 -24.80 -4.43
N ASP A 512 3.72 -24.48 -3.51
CA ASP A 512 4.64 -25.45 -2.90
C ASP A 512 3.87 -26.57 -2.17
N ALA A 513 2.82 -26.23 -1.42
CA ALA A 513 1.97 -27.20 -0.74
C ALA A 513 1.10 -28.04 -1.70
N LYS A 514 0.71 -27.49 -2.86
CA LYS A 514 0.04 -28.26 -3.92
C LYS A 514 1.02 -29.21 -4.63
N SER A 515 2.23 -28.76 -4.92
CA SER A 515 3.31 -29.58 -5.49
C SER A 515 3.65 -30.76 -4.58
N ALA A 516 3.91 -30.50 -3.30
CA ALA A 516 4.17 -31.56 -2.31
C ALA A 516 3.02 -32.59 -2.25
N LYS A 517 1.76 -32.14 -2.33
CA LYS A 517 0.60 -33.04 -2.37
C LYS A 517 0.47 -33.81 -3.69
N CYS A 518 0.94 -33.26 -4.81
CA CYS A 518 1.06 -34.01 -6.07
C CYS A 518 2.15 -35.08 -5.96
N ASP A 519 3.28 -34.79 -5.32
CA ASP A 519 4.36 -35.76 -5.09
C ASP A 519 3.91 -36.89 -4.14
N GLU A 520 3.17 -36.56 -3.05
CA GLU A 520 2.51 -37.53 -2.17
C GLU A 520 1.59 -38.47 -2.96
N LEU A 521 0.65 -37.90 -3.75
CA LEU A 521 -0.30 -38.68 -4.55
C LEU A 521 0.38 -39.51 -5.65
N GLN A 522 1.48 -39.02 -6.24
CA GLN A 522 2.27 -39.79 -7.19
C GLN A 522 2.94 -40.99 -6.49
N SER A 523 3.48 -40.80 -5.29
CA SER A 523 4.04 -41.89 -4.49
C SER A 523 2.97 -42.92 -4.09
N GLU A 524 1.74 -42.49 -3.77
CA GLU A 524 0.62 -43.37 -3.50
C GLU A 524 0.22 -44.19 -4.74
N VAL A 525 0.17 -43.57 -5.92
CA VAL A 525 -0.08 -44.25 -7.20
C VAL A 525 0.99 -45.30 -7.51
N ASP A 526 2.27 -45.02 -7.26
CA ASP A 526 3.36 -45.97 -7.50
C ASP A 526 3.42 -47.09 -6.43
N ASN A 527 3.04 -46.81 -5.19
CA ASN A 527 2.79 -47.84 -4.17
C ASN A 527 1.61 -48.75 -4.57
N LEU A 528 0.51 -48.21 -5.09
CA LEU A 528 -0.63 -48.99 -5.57
C LEU A 528 -0.30 -49.80 -6.84
N ARG A 529 0.57 -49.30 -7.72
CA ARG A 529 1.11 -50.05 -8.87
C ARG A 529 1.93 -51.25 -8.42
N THR A 530 2.91 -51.05 -7.54
CA THR A 530 3.76 -52.14 -7.04
C THR A 530 2.98 -53.17 -6.22
N GLN A 531 1.98 -52.76 -5.43
CA GLN A 531 1.04 -53.68 -4.77
C GLN A 531 0.22 -54.51 -5.79
N ARG A 532 -0.28 -53.88 -6.86
CA ARG A 532 -1.01 -54.56 -7.94
C ARG A 532 -0.12 -55.56 -8.68
N GLU A 533 1.14 -55.22 -8.93
CA GLU A 533 2.12 -56.10 -9.57
C GLU A 533 2.45 -57.31 -8.67
N ALA A 534 2.68 -57.08 -7.37
CA ALA A 534 2.86 -58.15 -6.40
C ALA A 534 1.64 -59.09 -6.32
N ALA A 535 0.41 -58.53 -6.34
CA ALA A 535 -0.82 -59.30 -6.38
C ALA A 535 -0.98 -60.10 -7.70
N ALA A 536 -0.57 -59.54 -8.83
CA ALA A 536 -0.57 -60.24 -10.11
C ALA A 536 0.43 -61.41 -10.14
N VAL A 537 1.65 -61.21 -9.61
CA VAL A 537 2.67 -62.27 -9.46
C VAL A 537 2.18 -63.36 -8.50
N ALA A 538 1.55 -62.99 -7.37
CA ALA A 538 0.94 -63.95 -6.45
C ALA A 538 -0.19 -64.76 -7.12
N THR A 539 -1.03 -64.11 -7.93
CA THR A 539 -2.11 -64.76 -8.69
C THR A 539 -1.56 -65.75 -9.72
N ALA A 540 -0.56 -65.36 -10.51
CA ALA A 540 0.11 -66.24 -11.46
C ALA A 540 0.81 -67.43 -10.76
N THR A 541 1.43 -67.20 -9.60
CA THR A 541 2.04 -68.25 -8.78
C THR A 541 1.01 -69.23 -8.24
N LEU A 542 -0.17 -68.76 -7.82
CA LEU A 542 -1.27 -69.62 -7.41
C LEU A 542 -1.85 -70.41 -8.58
N GLN A 543 -2.05 -69.77 -9.74
CA GLN A 543 -2.52 -70.45 -10.95
C GLN A 543 -1.56 -71.58 -11.37
N SER A 544 -0.25 -71.32 -11.42
CA SER A 544 0.76 -72.34 -11.73
C SER A 544 0.71 -73.52 -10.74
N LYS A 545 0.51 -73.26 -9.44
CA LYS A 545 0.30 -74.32 -8.43
C LYS A 545 -1.01 -75.09 -8.62
N PHE A 546 -2.08 -74.45 -9.08
CA PHE A 546 -3.32 -75.15 -9.45
C PHE A 546 -3.13 -76.04 -10.68
N GLU A 547 -2.41 -75.59 -11.70
CA GLU A 547 -2.08 -76.37 -12.91
C GLU A 547 -1.17 -77.57 -12.58
N GLU A 548 -0.17 -77.38 -11.71
CA GLU A 548 0.67 -78.46 -11.17
C GLU A 548 -0.14 -79.48 -10.36
N ALA A 549 -1.02 -79.01 -9.47
CA ALA A 549 -1.89 -79.86 -8.67
C ALA A 549 -2.94 -80.61 -9.52
N PHE A 550 -3.46 -79.99 -10.57
CA PHE A 550 -4.37 -80.63 -11.53
C PHE A 550 -3.66 -81.72 -12.34
N SER A 551 -2.41 -81.47 -12.75
CA SER A 551 -1.58 -82.45 -13.44
C SER A 551 -1.32 -83.68 -12.56
N LYS A 552 -0.88 -83.47 -11.31
CA LYS A 552 -0.69 -84.55 -10.32
C LYS A 552 -1.98 -85.31 -10.01
N LEU A 553 -3.13 -84.62 -9.97
CA LEU A 553 -4.44 -85.28 -9.81
C LEU A 553 -4.85 -86.10 -11.03
N SER A 554 -4.43 -85.69 -12.23
CA SER A 554 -4.64 -86.45 -13.47
C SER A 554 -3.77 -87.71 -13.50
N GLU A 555 -2.47 -87.57 -13.18
CA GLU A 555 -1.52 -88.68 -13.02
C GLU A 555 -2.01 -89.70 -11.98
N ALA A 556 -2.42 -89.24 -10.80
CA ALA A 556 -2.94 -90.11 -9.73
C ALA A 556 -4.25 -90.84 -10.11
N LYS A 557 -5.11 -90.23 -10.95
CA LYS A 557 -6.29 -90.92 -11.50
C LYS A 557 -5.88 -92.00 -12.50
N LEU A 558 -4.92 -91.69 -13.38
CA LEU A 558 -4.43 -92.60 -14.40
C LEU A 558 -3.77 -93.83 -13.74
N GLN A 559 -2.86 -93.60 -12.78
CA GLN A 559 -2.26 -94.67 -11.97
C GLN A 559 -3.31 -95.53 -11.27
N ARG A 560 -4.30 -94.93 -10.60
CA ARG A 560 -5.38 -95.66 -9.93
C ARG A 560 -6.19 -96.54 -10.91
N ASP A 561 -6.39 -96.08 -12.13
CA ASP A 561 -7.14 -96.82 -13.14
C ASP A 561 -6.30 -97.92 -13.82
N GLU A 562 -4.98 -97.74 -13.90
CA GLU A 562 -4.02 -98.82 -14.21
C GLU A 562 -3.95 -99.87 -13.09
N ASP A 563 -3.85 -99.46 -11.83
CA ASP A 563 -3.88 -100.35 -10.66
C ASP A 563 -5.18 -101.15 -10.62
N ARG A 564 -6.31 -100.51 -10.91
CA ARG A 564 -7.60 -101.18 -11.04
C ARG A 564 -7.64 -102.19 -12.18
N ALA A 565 -6.93 -101.93 -13.29
CA ALA A 565 -6.76 -102.88 -14.38
C ALA A 565 -5.78 -104.03 -14.04
N ASN A 566 -4.77 -103.76 -13.20
CA ASN A 566 -3.87 -104.77 -12.63
C ASN A 566 -4.67 -105.73 -11.72
N PHE A 567 -5.38 -105.22 -10.72
CA PHE A 567 -6.23 -106.03 -9.85
C PHE A 567 -7.32 -106.80 -10.62
N ALA A 568 -7.84 -106.26 -11.72
CA ALA A 568 -8.78 -106.98 -12.58
C ALA A 568 -8.14 -108.14 -13.36
N ARG A 569 -6.86 -108.02 -13.76
CA ARG A 569 -6.07 -109.11 -14.35
C ARG A 569 -5.71 -110.17 -13.33
N GLU A 570 -5.10 -109.76 -12.22
CA GLU A 570 -4.72 -110.66 -11.10
C GLU A 570 -5.93 -111.46 -10.59
N ARG A 571 -7.08 -110.79 -10.39
CA ARG A 571 -8.32 -111.48 -10.01
C ARG A 571 -8.75 -112.51 -11.05
N LYS A 572 -8.67 -112.19 -12.35
CA LYS A 572 -9.04 -113.12 -13.42
C LYS A 572 -8.09 -114.32 -13.48
N GLU A 573 -6.79 -114.08 -13.28
CA GLU A 573 -5.75 -115.12 -13.21
C GLU A 573 -5.96 -116.05 -12.01
N LEU A 574 -6.30 -115.50 -10.85
CA LEU A 574 -6.72 -116.26 -9.66
C LEU A 574 -8.04 -117.02 -9.89
N GLU A 575 -9.02 -116.42 -10.56
CA GLU A 575 -10.27 -117.11 -10.92
C GLU A 575 -10.01 -118.31 -11.87
N SER A 576 -9.11 -118.19 -12.85
CA SER A 576 -8.66 -119.34 -13.66
C SER A 576 -7.90 -120.39 -12.83
N ALA A 577 -6.94 -119.99 -12.00
CA ALA A 577 -6.19 -120.94 -11.17
C ALA A 577 -7.10 -121.72 -10.19
N VAL A 578 -8.19 -121.10 -9.72
CA VAL A 578 -9.22 -121.76 -8.89
C VAL A 578 -10.13 -122.69 -9.71
N VAL A 579 -10.31 -122.45 -11.02
CA VAL A 579 -10.97 -123.41 -11.92
C VAL A 579 -10.04 -124.59 -12.19
N ASP A 580 -8.78 -124.35 -12.56
CA ASP A 580 -7.78 -125.41 -12.82
C ASP A 580 -7.58 -126.31 -11.57
N ALA A 581 -7.55 -125.71 -10.37
CA ALA A 581 -7.48 -126.44 -9.10
C ALA A 581 -8.75 -127.27 -8.80
N LYS A 582 -9.93 -126.84 -9.29
CA LYS A 582 -11.17 -127.63 -9.18
C LYS A 582 -11.22 -128.75 -10.21
N GLU A 583 -10.76 -128.52 -11.43
CA GLU A 583 -10.74 -129.54 -12.49
C GLU A 583 -9.72 -130.64 -12.19
N THR A 584 -8.52 -130.27 -11.73
CA THR A 584 -7.51 -131.23 -11.24
C THR A 584 -8.00 -132.00 -10.00
N SER A 585 -8.68 -131.34 -9.05
CA SER A 585 -9.33 -132.01 -7.91
C SER A 585 -10.46 -132.96 -8.33
N ALA A 586 -11.28 -132.58 -9.31
CA ALA A 586 -12.32 -133.44 -9.87
C ALA A 586 -11.73 -134.66 -10.59
N ALA A 587 -10.66 -134.48 -11.38
CA ALA A 587 -9.94 -135.57 -12.03
C ALA A 587 -9.30 -136.53 -11.00
N ALA A 588 -8.71 -136.01 -9.92
CA ALA A 588 -8.18 -136.82 -8.83
C ALA A 588 -9.28 -137.60 -8.10
N LEU A 589 -10.44 -136.98 -7.83
CA LEU A 589 -11.61 -137.65 -7.27
C LEU A 589 -12.15 -138.75 -8.21
N GLN A 590 -12.15 -138.52 -9.53
CA GLN A 590 -12.57 -139.50 -10.52
C GLN A 590 -11.60 -140.69 -10.63
N ALA A 591 -10.29 -140.45 -10.50
CA ALA A 591 -9.28 -141.50 -10.39
C ALA A 591 -9.48 -142.34 -9.10
N VAL A 592 -9.71 -141.70 -7.95
CA VAL A 592 -10.00 -142.40 -6.69
C VAL A 592 -11.32 -143.18 -6.75
N GLN A 593 -12.29 -142.74 -7.57
CA GLN A 593 -13.52 -143.50 -7.84
C GLN A 593 -13.25 -144.75 -8.69
N SER A 594 -12.45 -144.66 -9.76
CA SER A 594 -12.12 -145.82 -10.60
C SER A 594 -11.22 -146.83 -9.88
N GLU A 595 -10.30 -146.38 -9.02
CA GLU A 595 -9.57 -147.26 -8.09
C GLU A 595 -10.51 -147.98 -7.12
N ARG A 596 -11.49 -147.28 -6.53
CA ARG A 596 -12.52 -147.90 -5.68
C ARG A 596 -13.38 -148.92 -6.40
N GLU A 597 -13.64 -148.72 -7.69
CA GLU A 597 -14.35 -149.69 -8.54
C GLU A 597 -13.48 -150.91 -8.85
N SER A 598 -12.23 -150.72 -9.24
CA SER A 598 -11.25 -151.81 -9.43
C SER A 598 -11.08 -152.65 -8.15
N MET A 599 -11.00 -152.01 -6.98
CA MET A 599 -10.94 -152.67 -5.68
C MET A 599 -12.25 -153.40 -5.31
N ARG A 600 -13.41 -152.96 -5.83
CA ARG A 600 -14.70 -153.65 -5.65
C ARG A 600 -14.73 -154.94 -6.48
N ASP A 601 -14.34 -154.87 -7.76
CA ASP A 601 -14.20 -156.02 -8.65
C ASP A 601 -13.20 -157.06 -8.12
N ALA A 602 -12.06 -156.60 -7.59
CA ALA A 602 -11.06 -157.46 -6.97
C ALA A 602 -11.61 -158.19 -5.74
N LYS A 603 -12.39 -157.47 -4.91
CA LYS A 603 -13.07 -158.05 -3.74
C LYS A 603 -14.17 -159.05 -4.15
N GLU A 604 -14.89 -158.82 -5.23
CA GLU A 604 -15.93 -159.72 -5.71
C GLU A 604 -15.35 -161.02 -6.29
N LYS A 605 -14.27 -160.92 -7.08
CA LYS A 605 -13.47 -162.08 -7.53
C LYS A 605 -12.89 -162.86 -6.34
N SER A 606 -12.42 -162.18 -5.31
CA SER A 606 -11.94 -162.79 -4.06
C SER A 606 -13.06 -163.50 -3.29
N ASN A 607 -14.27 -162.92 -3.22
CA ASN A 607 -15.43 -163.60 -2.62
C ASN A 607 -15.81 -164.88 -3.38
N MET A 608 -15.77 -164.89 -4.71
CA MET A 608 -16.04 -166.10 -5.50
C MET A 608 -15.00 -167.21 -5.23
N SER A 609 -13.71 -166.87 -5.12
CA SER A 609 -12.68 -167.87 -4.77
C SER A 609 -12.81 -168.35 -3.32
N LEU A 610 -13.25 -167.50 -2.39
CA LEU A 610 -13.55 -167.86 -1.00
C LEU A 610 -14.72 -168.87 -0.89
N VAL A 611 -15.75 -168.75 -1.72
CA VAL A 611 -16.85 -169.72 -1.79
C VAL A 611 -16.34 -171.07 -2.30
N ALA A 612 -15.52 -171.07 -3.36
CA ALA A 612 -14.90 -172.29 -3.89
C ALA A 612 -13.91 -172.96 -2.91
N LEU A 613 -13.23 -172.18 -2.06
CA LEU A 613 -12.34 -172.68 -1.02
C LEU A 613 -13.10 -173.25 0.19
N LYS A 614 -14.21 -172.63 0.61
CA LYS A 614 -15.05 -173.17 1.70
C LYS A 614 -15.53 -174.59 1.42
N ALA A 615 -16.00 -174.86 0.20
CA ALA A 615 -16.44 -176.20 -0.20
C ALA A 615 -15.35 -177.27 -0.07
N LYS A 616 -14.06 -176.91 -0.30
CA LYS A 616 -12.92 -177.84 -0.13
C LYS A 616 -12.46 -177.99 1.32
N LEU A 617 -12.66 -176.95 2.15
CA LEU A 617 -12.35 -176.98 3.58
C LEU A 617 -13.29 -177.92 4.35
N GLU A 618 -14.54 -178.03 3.91
CA GLU A 618 -15.61 -178.75 4.62
C GLU A 618 -15.45 -180.29 4.54
N ASP A 619 -14.91 -180.83 3.45
CA ASP A 619 -14.48 -182.24 3.39
C ASP A 619 -13.19 -182.49 4.17
N SER A 620 -12.26 -181.54 4.16
CA SER A 620 -10.96 -181.65 4.86
C SER A 620 -11.14 -181.68 6.40
N ASN A 621 -12.10 -180.92 6.93
CA ASN A 621 -12.37 -180.85 8.38
C ASN A 621 -12.86 -182.17 8.99
N LYS A 622 -13.43 -183.10 8.20
CA LYS A 622 -13.81 -184.44 8.68
C LYS A 622 -12.59 -185.33 8.97
N GLN A 623 -11.45 -185.05 8.36
CA GLN A 623 -10.20 -185.80 8.59
C GLN A 623 -9.33 -185.18 9.69
N LEU A 624 -9.37 -183.85 9.86
CA LEU A 624 -8.55 -183.13 10.85
C LEU A 624 -8.95 -183.40 12.31
N ALA A 625 -10.17 -183.86 12.57
CA ALA A 625 -10.67 -184.12 13.93
C ALA A 625 -9.86 -185.18 14.71
N ALA A 626 -9.12 -186.06 14.02
CA ALA A 626 -8.37 -187.16 14.64
C ALA A 626 -6.94 -186.81 15.09
N SER A 627 -6.29 -185.76 14.56
CA SER A 627 -4.87 -185.47 14.82
C SER A 627 -4.63 -184.44 15.93
N LYS A 628 -5.69 -183.87 16.51
CA LYS A 628 -5.65 -182.71 17.43
C LYS A 628 -5.07 -182.99 18.83
N VAL A 629 -4.44 -184.15 19.04
CA VAL A 629 -3.92 -184.64 20.32
C VAL A 629 -2.37 -184.53 20.43
N ALA A 630 -1.68 -184.16 19.34
CA ALA A 630 -0.24 -184.42 19.22
C ALA A 630 0.74 -183.25 19.52
N LEU A 631 0.29 -181.98 19.56
CA LEU A 631 1.22 -180.83 19.42
C LEU A 631 1.01 -179.66 20.40
N GLU A 632 0.80 -179.94 21.69
CA GLU A 632 0.93 -178.94 22.79
C GLU A 632 2.41 -178.66 23.18
N ASN A 633 3.40 -179.12 22.41
CA ASN A 633 4.80 -179.29 22.83
C ASN A 633 5.85 -178.44 22.07
N ALA A 634 5.58 -177.18 21.70
CA ALA A 634 6.53 -176.35 20.93
C ALA A 634 6.51 -174.83 21.24
N ALA A 635 6.63 -174.43 22.51
CA ALA A 635 6.68 -173.01 22.92
C ALA A 635 8.08 -172.37 22.78
N ALA A 636 8.65 -172.33 21.57
CA ALA A 636 10.10 -172.22 21.37
C ALA A 636 10.64 -171.13 20.39
N ALA A 637 9.91 -170.03 20.14
CA ALA A 637 10.45 -168.78 19.58
C ALA A 637 9.46 -167.61 19.81
N ARG A 638 9.78 -166.46 20.41
CA ARG A 638 11.01 -165.99 21.09
C ARG A 638 12.29 -165.90 20.25
N GLU A 639 12.32 -165.01 19.24
CA GLU A 639 13.57 -164.27 18.89
C GLU A 639 13.41 -163.04 17.96
N GLU A 640 12.25 -162.37 17.91
CA GLU A 640 12.15 -161.05 17.24
C GLU A 640 11.39 -160.01 18.10
N ALA A 641 12.05 -159.63 19.18
CA ALA A 641 11.85 -158.36 19.86
C ALA A 641 13.22 -157.68 20.03
N LEU A 642 13.23 -156.40 20.38
CA LEU A 642 14.43 -155.65 20.78
C LEU A 642 15.46 -155.32 19.68
N GLU A 643 15.08 -154.50 18.69
CA GLU A 643 16.06 -153.54 18.15
C GLU A 643 15.50 -152.11 18.05
N LYS A 644 15.73 -151.35 19.13
CA LYS A 644 15.86 -149.87 19.23
C LYS A 644 14.63 -149.03 18.83
N MET A 645 13.93 -148.31 19.70
CA MET A 645 14.15 -147.95 21.11
C MET A 645 15.42 -147.11 21.38
N HIS A 646 15.21 -145.83 21.73
CA HIS A 646 16.19 -144.81 22.16
C HIS A 646 17.28 -144.36 21.16
N ASP A 647 17.06 -143.18 20.56
CA ASP A 647 17.97 -142.01 20.51
C ASP A 647 17.41 -140.98 19.50
N ALA A 648 17.40 -139.66 19.73
CA ALA A 648 17.70 -138.91 20.94
C ALA A 648 16.94 -137.58 21.00
N GLN A 649 16.78 -137.12 22.25
CA GLN A 649 16.77 -135.73 22.73
C GLN A 649 17.54 -134.70 21.84
N ARG A 650 16.90 -134.12 20.80
CA ARG A 650 17.43 -132.94 20.07
C ARG A 650 16.35 -131.94 19.62
N CYS A 651 15.48 -131.54 20.54
CA CYS A 651 14.70 -130.28 20.43
C CYS A 651 15.02 -129.30 21.58
N GLU A 652 16.18 -129.47 22.23
CA GLU A 652 16.57 -128.80 23.48
C GLU A 652 17.48 -127.56 23.25
N GLU A 653 17.54 -127.06 22.01
CA GLU A 653 18.43 -125.95 21.62
C GLU A 653 17.71 -124.63 21.30
N ALA A 654 16.38 -124.61 21.23
CA ALA A 654 15.59 -123.40 20.94
C ALA A 654 15.55 -122.39 22.11
N THR A 655 15.72 -122.85 23.35
CA THR A 655 15.51 -122.04 24.57
C THR A 655 16.71 -121.17 24.97
N LYS A 656 17.90 -121.40 24.39
CA LYS A 656 19.11 -120.61 24.71
C LYS A 656 19.20 -119.26 23.98
N VAL A 657 18.38 -119.03 22.95
CA VAL A 657 18.38 -117.77 22.18
C VAL A 657 17.57 -116.67 22.86
N GLN A 658 16.50 -117.02 23.59
CA GLN A 658 15.54 -116.05 24.15
C GLN A 658 16.09 -115.20 25.31
N LEU A 659 17.20 -115.62 25.95
CA LEU A 659 17.78 -114.93 27.12
C LEU A 659 18.81 -113.85 26.73
N ILE A 660 19.39 -113.93 25.53
CA ILE A 660 20.32 -112.91 24.99
C ILE A 660 19.55 -111.73 24.34
N THR A 661 18.32 -111.98 23.87
CA THR A 661 17.43 -110.92 23.37
C THR A 661 16.86 -110.01 24.46
N SER A 662 16.69 -110.50 25.68
CA SER A 662 16.17 -109.71 26.81
C SER A 662 17.15 -108.67 27.34
N GLU A 663 18.45 -108.97 27.40
CA GLU A 663 19.45 -108.01 27.91
C GLU A 663 19.66 -106.82 26.96
N LYS A 664 19.60 -107.04 25.64
CA LYS A 664 19.65 -105.95 24.64
C LYS A 664 18.47 -104.97 24.76
N ALA A 665 17.30 -105.46 25.15
CA ALA A 665 16.10 -104.62 25.29
C ALA A 665 16.17 -103.64 26.49
N LEU A 666 17.04 -103.88 27.48
CA LEU A 666 17.22 -102.97 28.62
C LEU A 666 18.12 -101.78 28.28
N VAL A 667 19.23 -102.00 27.55
CA VAL A 667 20.13 -100.92 27.11
C VAL A 667 19.39 -99.91 26.21
N GLN A 668 18.48 -100.39 25.37
CA GLN A 668 17.71 -99.55 24.45
C GLN A 668 16.70 -98.64 25.18
N ARG A 669 16.13 -99.10 26.31
CA ARG A 669 15.28 -98.27 27.19
C ARG A 669 16.05 -97.18 27.95
N GLU A 670 17.32 -97.38 28.28
CA GLU A 670 18.13 -96.30 28.86
C GLU A 670 18.44 -95.17 27.84
N THR A 671 18.51 -95.49 26.54
CA THR A 671 18.62 -94.45 25.50
C THR A 671 17.30 -93.70 25.29
N GLU A 672 16.16 -94.39 25.33
CA GLU A 672 14.82 -93.78 25.25
C GLU A 672 14.53 -92.88 26.46
N ALA A 673 14.92 -93.28 27.67
CA ALA A 673 14.78 -92.46 28.87
C ALA A 673 15.56 -91.12 28.75
N LYS A 674 16.74 -91.14 28.10
CA LYS A 674 17.55 -89.93 27.89
C LYS A 674 16.98 -89.03 26.79
N SER A 675 16.36 -89.56 25.74
CA SER A 675 15.64 -88.73 24.76
C SER A 675 14.41 -88.06 25.37
N PHE A 676 13.60 -88.77 26.17
CA PHE A 676 12.47 -88.16 26.87
C PHE A 676 12.92 -87.09 27.88
N GLN A 677 14.05 -87.28 28.57
CA GLN A 677 14.62 -86.25 29.45
C GLN A 677 14.97 -84.97 28.66
N MET A 678 15.53 -85.11 27.45
CA MET A 678 15.83 -83.98 26.57
C MET A 678 14.57 -83.31 26.01
N GLU A 679 13.56 -84.08 25.57
CA GLU A 679 12.27 -83.55 25.14
C GLU A 679 11.57 -82.77 26.25
N ILE A 680 11.56 -83.27 27.49
CA ILE A 680 10.98 -82.55 28.64
C ILE A 680 11.70 -81.20 28.86
N THR A 681 13.03 -81.14 28.72
CA THR A 681 13.74 -79.85 28.77
C THR A 681 13.42 -78.93 27.58
N ALA A 682 13.23 -79.48 26.38
CA ALA A 682 12.85 -78.71 25.20
C ALA A 682 11.42 -78.15 25.30
N PHE A 683 10.45 -78.94 25.75
CA PHE A 683 9.09 -78.48 26.02
C PHE A 683 9.05 -77.46 27.17
N THR A 684 9.89 -77.61 28.21
CA THR A 684 10.00 -76.61 29.29
C THR A 684 10.58 -75.28 28.78
N ALA A 685 11.55 -75.31 27.86
CA ALA A 685 12.08 -74.11 27.21
C ALA A 685 11.06 -73.47 26.26
N ALA A 686 10.35 -74.28 25.46
CA ALA A 686 9.28 -73.81 24.58
C ALA A 686 8.12 -73.17 25.37
N ALA A 687 7.73 -73.75 26.51
CA ALA A 687 6.70 -73.20 27.39
C ALA A 687 7.09 -71.82 27.93
N LYS A 688 8.32 -71.64 28.43
CA LYS A 688 8.82 -70.32 28.87
C LYS A 688 8.85 -69.30 27.72
N SER A 689 9.34 -69.71 26.55
CA SER A 689 9.36 -68.85 25.37
C SER A 689 7.95 -68.47 24.88
N ALA A 690 6.94 -69.33 25.06
CA ALA A 690 5.54 -68.99 24.81
C ALA A 690 4.99 -68.00 25.86
N GLU A 691 5.32 -68.22 27.14
CA GLU A 691 4.96 -67.34 28.27
C GLU A 691 5.59 -65.94 28.16
N GLU A 692 6.78 -65.82 27.56
CA GLU A 692 7.44 -64.54 27.30
C GLU A 692 6.77 -63.80 26.13
N ARG A 693 6.50 -64.49 25.00
CA ARG A 693 5.70 -63.91 23.91
C ARG A 693 4.29 -63.50 24.35
N GLU A 694 3.68 -64.22 25.29
CA GLU A 694 2.38 -63.82 25.83
C GLU A 694 2.48 -62.55 26.70
N ARG A 695 3.58 -62.36 27.43
CA ARG A 695 3.84 -61.10 28.16
C ARG A 695 4.11 -59.94 27.20
N GLU A 696 4.88 -60.16 26.14
CA GLU A 696 5.14 -59.17 25.09
C GLU A 696 3.84 -58.76 24.38
N ALA A 697 3.04 -59.71 23.89
CA ALA A 697 1.74 -59.43 23.26
C ALA A 697 0.74 -58.75 24.23
N ARG A 698 0.77 -59.07 25.53
CA ARG A 698 -0.02 -58.37 26.55
C ARG A 698 0.48 -56.94 26.82
N ALA A 699 1.78 -56.68 26.69
CA ALA A 699 2.35 -55.33 26.78
C ALA A 699 1.99 -54.49 25.55
N GLU A 700 2.16 -55.03 24.33
CA GLU A 700 1.74 -54.39 23.08
C GLU A 700 0.24 -54.07 23.09
N LEU A 701 -0.62 -54.99 23.57
CA LEU A 701 -2.05 -54.73 23.76
C LEU A 701 -2.35 -53.65 24.82
N GLN A 702 -1.47 -53.46 25.80
CA GLN A 702 -1.62 -52.38 26.79
C GLN A 702 -1.19 -51.02 26.22
N ASP A 703 -0.13 -50.97 25.42
CA ASP A 703 0.34 -49.74 24.79
C ASP A 703 -0.50 -49.33 23.58
N LEU A 704 -1.04 -50.28 22.81
CA LEU A 704 -2.11 -50.01 21.83
C LEU A 704 -3.36 -49.46 22.51
N ARG A 705 -3.70 -49.90 23.73
CA ARG A 705 -4.78 -49.28 24.52
C ARG A 705 -4.43 -47.86 24.96
N ARG A 706 -3.20 -47.59 25.43
CA ARG A 706 -2.74 -46.23 25.76
C ARG A 706 -2.74 -45.31 24.53
N GLN A 707 -2.34 -45.80 23.36
CA GLN A 707 -2.42 -45.04 22.10
C GLN A 707 -3.87 -44.76 21.70
N ASN A 708 -4.79 -45.71 21.84
CA ASN A 708 -6.22 -45.45 21.61
C ASN A 708 -6.81 -44.45 22.62
N GLU A 709 -6.45 -44.53 23.90
CA GLU A 709 -6.86 -43.53 24.91
C GLU A 709 -6.27 -42.13 24.64
N ALA A 710 -5.06 -42.05 24.07
CA ALA A 710 -4.44 -40.79 23.64
C ALA A 710 -5.17 -40.21 22.42
N LEU A 711 -5.43 -41.02 21.38
CA LEU A 711 -6.19 -40.62 20.19
C LEU A 711 -7.61 -40.15 20.55
N VAL A 712 -8.29 -40.82 21.49
CA VAL A 712 -9.60 -40.40 22.01
C VAL A 712 -9.52 -39.06 22.76
N LYS A 713 -8.39 -38.73 23.40
CA LYS A 713 -8.18 -37.42 24.06
C LYS A 713 -7.85 -36.31 23.07
N GLU A 714 -7.05 -36.55 22.05
CA GLU A 714 -6.72 -35.52 21.04
C GLU A 714 -7.87 -35.23 20.06
N HIS A 715 -8.81 -36.15 19.87
CA HIS A 715 -9.86 -36.02 18.86
C HIS A 715 -11.18 -35.40 19.34
N GLY A 716 -11.30 -35.12 20.64
CA GLY A 716 -12.51 -34.56 21.26
C GLY A 716 -13.66 -35.55 21.39
N THR A 717 -14.67 -35.19 22.19
CA THR A 717 -15.89 -36.00 22.29
C THR A 717 -16.64 -36.04 20.97
N LEU A 718 -17.37 -37.12 20.71
CA LEU A 718 -18.16 -37.31 19.48
C LEU A 718 -19.18 -36.18 19.26
N GLU A 719 -19.66 -35.51 20.32
CA GLU A 719 -20.50 -34.30 20.23
C GLU A 719 -19.87 -33.18 19.40
N GLY A 720 -18.56 -32.91 19.54
CA GLY A 720 -17.89 -31.84 18.81
C GLY A 720 -17.83 -32.12 17.31
N ARG A 721 -17.62 -33.39 16.94
CA ARG A 721 -17.68 -33.85 15.54
C ARG A 721 -19.11 -33.91 15.03
N SER A 722 -20.09 -34.22 15.89
CA SER A 722 -21.51 -34.21 15.56
C SER A 722 -21.98 -32.80 15.18
N LYS A 723 -21.71 -31.79 16.02
CA LYS A 723 -22.09 -30.39 15.72
C LYS A 723 -21.45 -29.86 14.45
N ALA A 724 -20.16 -30.14 14.22
CA ALA A 724 -19.47 -29.75 13.00
C ALA A 724 -19.92 -30.51 11.73
N LEU A 725 -20.73 -31.57 11.86
CA LEU A 725 -21.42 -32.23 10.75
C LEU A 725 -22.87 -31.73 10.62
N GLU A 726 -23.54 -31.42 11.73
CA GLU A 726 -24.88 -30.83 11.80
C GLU A 726 -24.91 -29.43 11.16
N GLU A 727 -23.98 -28.55 11.54
CA GLU A 727 -23.78 -27.23 10.91
C GLU A 727 -23.47 -27.33 9.40
N LYS A 728 -22.81 -28.41 8.96
CA LYS A 728 -22.54 -28.66 7.53
C LYS A 728 -23.75 -29.24 6.80
N ALA A 729 -24.59 -30.02 7.46
CA ALA A 729 -25.85 -30.48 6.91
C ALA A 729 -26.81 -29.29 6.69
N ASP A 730 -26.91 -28.38 7.65
CA ASP A 730 -27.71 -27.15 7.52
C ASP A 730 -27.20 -26.25 6.39
N GLN A 731 -25.88 -26.09 6.25
CA GLN A 731 -25.27 -25.35 5.13
C GLN A 731 -25.58 -26.00 3.77
N LEU A 732 -25.53 -27.34 3.67
CA LEU A 732 -25.91 -28.05 2.44
C LEU A 732 -27.40 -27.90 2.13
N VAL A 733 -28.29 -28.02 3.13
CA VAL A 733 -29.73 -27.80 2.97
C VAL A 733 -30.06 -26.37 2.53
N GLN A 734 -29.29 -25.38 2.97
CA GLN A 734 -29.44 -24.00 2.51
C GLN A 734 -29.00 -23.83 1.05
N VAL A 735 -27.85 -24.41 0.66
CA VAL A 735 -27.40 -24.42 -0.75
C VAL A 735 -28.37 -25.19 -1.66
N GLU A 736 -28.99 -26.27 -1.19
CA GLU A 736 -30.03 -26.98 -1.95
C GLU A 736 -31.28 -26.13 -2.18
N LYS A 737 -31.71 -25.34 -1.18
CA LYS A 737 -32.82 -24.38 -1.33
C LYS A 737 -32.48 -23.31 -2.37
N GLU A 738 -31.30 -22.71 -2.28
CA GLU A 738 -30.85 -21.68 -3.23
C GLU A 738 -30.72 -22.24 -4.65
N MET A 739 -30.16 -23.45 -4.80
CA MET A 739 -30.14 -24.18 -6.08
C MET A 739 -31.53 -24.57 -6.59
N SER A 740 -32.53 -24.72 -5.71
CA SER A 740 -33.92 -24.96 -6.13
C SER A 740 -34.60 -23.67 -6.62
N ALA A 741 -34.32 -22.53 -5.99
CA ALA A 741 -34.82 -21.22 -6.41
C ALA A 741 -34.24 -20.81 -7.77
N LEU A 742 -32.92 -20.93 -7.95
CA LEU A 742 -32.25 -20.64 -9.22
C LEU A 742 -32.74 -21.56 -10.37
N LYS A 743 -33.09 -22.82 -10.07
CA LYS A 743 -33.74 -23.70 -11.05
C LYS A 743 -35.15 -23.23 -11.41
N ALA A 744 -35.94 -22.75 -10.44
CA ALA A 744 -37.27 -22.20 -10.71
C ALA A 744 -37.19 -20.96 -11.61
N GLU A 745 -36.28 -20.01 -11.33
CA GLU A 745 -36.04 -18.82 -12.16
C GLU A 745 -35.54 -19.19 -13.58
N LEU A 746 -34.69 -20.21 -13.70
CA LEU A 746 -34.25 -20.75 -14.99
C LEU A 746 -35.42 -21.33 -15.80
N THR A 747 -36.36 -22.03 -15.14
CA THR A 747 -37.58 -22.54 -15.83
C THR A 747 -38.56 -21.42 -16.20
N ALA A 748 -38.72 -20.39 -15.37
CA ALA A 748 -39.57 -19.24 -15.68
C ALA A 748 -39.04 -18.43 -16.87
N THR A 749 -37.73 -18.19 -16.91
CA THR A 749 -37.08 -17.48 -18.03
C THR A 749 -37.08 -18.31 -19.32
N ALA A 750 -36.98 -19.65 -19.24
CA ALA A 750 -37.15 -20.53 -20.40
C ALA A 750 -38.58 -20.44 -20.99
N LEU A 751 -39.62 -20.52 -20.15
CA LEU A 751 -41.02 -20.37 -20.58
C LEU A 751 -41.28 -18.99 -21.22
N GLN A 752 -40.66 -17.93 -20.70
CA GLN A 752 -40.78 -16.58 -21.27
C GLN A 752 -40.11 -16.47 -22.65
N GLN A 753 -38.95 -17.10 -22.87
CA GLN A 753 -38.33 -17.19 -24.20
C GLN A 753 -39.16 -18.02 -25.18
N GLU A 754 -39.81 -19.09 -24.72
CA GLU A 754 -40.67 -19.92 -25.55
C GLU A 754 -41.94 -19.19 -25.99
N LYS A 755 -42.56 -18.40 -25.10
CA LYS A 755 -43.64 -17.49 -25.45
C LYS A 755 -43.22 -16.47 -26.51
N TRP A 756 -42.06 -15.82 -26.35
CA TRP A 756 -41.55 -14.87 -27.36
C TRP A 756 -41.28 -15.52 -28.73
N LYS A 757 -40.91 -16.80 -28.79
CA LYS A 757 -40.82 -17.52 -30.08
C LYS A 757 -42.19 -17.69 -30.72
N GLN A 758 -43.21 -18.09 -29.94
CA GLN A 758 -44.58 -18.24 -30.43
C GLN A 758 -45.16 -16.90 -30.92
N ASP A 759 -44.92 -15.80 -30.20
CA ASP A 759 -45.32 -14.44 -30.61
C ASP A 759 -44.66 -14.04 -31.96
N VAL A 760 -43.38 -14.37 -32.14
CA VAL A 760 -42.62 -14.10 -33.39
C VAL A 760 -43.06 -15.00 -34.55
N GLU A 761 -43.38 -16.27 -34.31
CA GLU A 761 -43.89 -17.20 -35.32
C GLU A 761 -45.31 -16.83 -35.77
N TYR A 762 -46.17 -16.41 -34.82
CA TYR A 762 -47.48 -15.86 -35.14
C TYR A 762 -47.39 -14.60 -36.01
N ALA A 763 -46.49 -13.67 -35.67
CA ALA A 763 -46.26 -12.45 -36.45
C ALA A 763 -45.76 -12.76 -37.88
N LYS A 764 -44.84 -13.72 -38.04
CA LYS A 764 -44.39 -14.20 -39.37
C LYS A 764 -45.55 -14.77 -40.18
N ALA A 765 -46.35 -15.64 -39.57
CA ALA A 765 -47.49 -16.26 -40.24
C ALA A 765 -48.55 -15.25 -40.71
N GLU A 766 -48.78 -14.14 -39.98
CA GLU A 766 -49.71 -13.09 -40.43
C GLU A 766 -49.14 -12.21 -41.56
N ILE A 767 -47.83 -11.96 -41.57
CA ILE A 767 -47.13 -11.32 -42.70
C ILE A 767 -47.27 -12.19 -43.96
N GLU A 768 -47.11 -13.50 -43.82
CA GLU A 768 -47.17 -14.46 -44.93
C GLU A 768 -48.61 -14.62 -45.47
N ARG A 769 -49.63 -14.65 -44.59
CA ARG A 769 -51.05 -14.55 -44.98
C ARG A 769 -51.36 -13.24 -45.70
N SER A 770 -50.74 -12.14 -45.31
CA SER A 770 -50.94 -10.83 -45.95
C SER A 770 -50.38 -10.82 -47.38
N ARG A 771 -49.15 -11.31 -47.59
CA ARG A 771 -48.54 -11.43 -48.92
C ARG A 771 -49.34 -12.31 -49.87
N SER A 772 -49.77 -13.48 -49.40
CA SER A 772 -50.60 -14.41 -50.20
C SER A 772 -51.93 -13.78 -50.65
N LYS A 773 -52.54 -12.90 -49.83
CA LYS A 773 -53.74 -12.13 -50.21
C LYS A 773 -53.45 -11.07 -51.29
N GLU A 774 -52.28 -10.44 -51.27
CA GLU A 774 -51.88 -9.47 -52.30
C GLU A 774 -51.55 -10.16 -53.63
N GLU A 775 -50.82 -11.28 -53.60
CA GLU A 775 -50.51 -12.11 -54.76
C GLU A 775 -51.79 -12.60 -55.46
N ALA A 776 -52.73 -13.18 -54.70
CA ALA A 776 -54.03 -13.64 -55.19
C ALA A 776 -54.99 -12.51 -55.62
N ASN A 777 -54.65 -11.24 -55.39
CA ASN A 777 -55.36 -10.09 -55.95
C ASN A 777 -54.67 -9.55 -57.21
N ASN A 778 -53.33 -9.58 -57.27
CA ASN A 778 -52.57 -9.21 -58.46
C ASN A 778 -52.87 -10.15 -59.66
N GLU A 779 -52.99 -11.47 -59.44
CA GLU A 779 -53.41 -12.40 -60.50
C GLU A 779 -54.79 -12.03 -61.08
N LYS A 780 -55.77 -11.75 -60.22
CA LYS A 780 -57.12 -11.33 -60.65
C LYS A 780 -57.10 -10.02 -61.43
N TYR A 781 -56.24 -9.08 -61.04
CA TYR A 781 -56.10 -7.79 -61.73
C TYR A 781 -55.49 -7.96 -63.12
N LEU A 782 -54.50 -8.84 -63.26
CA LEU A 782 -53.86 -9.18 -64.53
C LEU A 782 -54.83 -9.92 -65.48
N ASP A 783 -55.62 -10.87 -64.97
CA ASP A 783 -56.56 -11.63 -65.80
C ASP A 783 -57.80 -10.80 -66.18
N MET A 784 -58.23 -9.86 -65.32
CA MET A 784 -59.25 -8.86 -65.67
C MET A 784 -58.78 -7.90 -66.78
N LEU A 785 -57.54 -7.41 -66.71
CA LEU A 785 -56.96 -6.53 -67.74
C LEU A 785 -56.86 -7.20 -69.12
N LYS A 786 -56.74 -8.53 -69.15
CA LYS A 786 -56.55 -9.34 -70.36
C LYS A 786 -57.80 -9.45 -71.24
N ASN A 787 -58.98 -9.18 -70.68
CA ASN A 787 -60.28 -9.51 -71.28
C ASN A 787 -61.18 -8.28 -71.59
N MET A 788 -60.69 -7.04 -71.41
CA MET A 788 -61.51 -5.81 -71.44
C MET A 788 -61.32 -4.97 -72.72
N SER A 789 -62.44 -4.57 -73.34
CA SER A 789 -62.44 -3.65 -74.51
C SER A 789 -62.11 -2.20 -74.11
N GLU A 790 -61.96 -1.30 -75.09
CA GLU A 790 -61.49 0.08 -74.83
C GLU A 790 -62.53 0.96 -74.12
N ALA A 791 -63.81 0.84 -74.47
CA ALA A 791 -64.89 1.52 -73.75
C ALA A 791 -65.02 1.02 -72.29
N GLU A 792 -64.78 -0.28 -72.06
CA GLU A 792 -64.78 -0.87 -70.72
C GLU A 792 -63.52 -0.45 -69.93
N ARG A 793 -62.36 -0.29 -70.60
CA ARG A 793 -61.14 0.26 -70.00
C ARG A 793 -61.31 1.70 -69.54
N GLU A 794 -62.00 2.58 -70.28
CA GLU A 794 -62.30 3.94 -69.78
C GLU A 794 -63.29 3.93 -68.62
N ALA A 795 -64.39 3.18 -68.71
CA ALA A 795 -65.38 3.08 -67.63
C ALA A 795 -64.81 2.44 -66.35
N ALA A 796 -63.93 1.44 -66.50
CA ALA A 796 -63.19 0.84 -65.40
C ALA A 796 -62.08 1.76 -64.88
N SER A 797 -61.39 2.52 -65.74
CA SER A 797 -60.40 3.53 -65.33
C SER A 797 -61.04 4.62 -64.47
N ALA A 798 -62.21 5.13 -64.86
CA ALA A 798 -62.95 6.12 -64.07
C ALA A 798 -63.36 5.56 -62.69
N ARG A 799 -63.92 4.35 -62.64
CA ARG A 799 -64.30 3.69 -61.37
C ARG A 799 -63.10 3.26 -60.53
N ALA A 800 -61.98 2.89 -61.15
CA ALA A 800 -60.73 2.58 -60.47
C ALA A 800 -60.12 3.85 -59.90
N ALA A 801 -60.13 4.99 -60.62
CA ALA A 801 -59.72 6.28 -60.07
C ALA A 801 -60.61 6.72 -58.90
N GLU A 802 -61.93 6.47 -58.96
CA GLU A 802 -62.86 6.76 -57.87
C GLU A 802 -62.70 5.82 -56.68
N SER A 803 -62.38 4.53 -56.90
CA SER A 803 -61.99 3.59 -55.83
C SER A 803 -60.67 4.01 -55.21
N VAL A 804 -59.64 4.22 -56.03
CA VAL A 804 -58.31 4.68 -55.59
C VAL A 804 -58.40 6.00 -54.83
N ALA A 805 -59.29 6.93 -55.20
CA ALA A 805 -59.54 8.14 -54.41
C ALA A 805 -60.16 7.84 -53.03
N ARG A 806 -61.12 6.90 -52.94
CA ARG A 806 -61.66 6.42 -51.65
C ARG A 806 -60.61 5.65 -50.85
N ASP A 807 -59.80 4.83 -51.49
CA ASP A 807 -58.75 4.03 -50.87
C ASP A 807 -57.60 4.93 -50.37
N TYR A 808 -57.24 5.99 -51.09
CA TYR A 808 -56.35 7.04 -50.59
C TYR A 808 -56.97 7.82 -49.43
N ALA A 809 -58.26 8.15 -49.48
CA ALA A 809 -58.94 8.80 -48.35
C ALA A 809 -59.04 7.88 -47.12
N SER A 810 -59.30 6.58 -47.29
CA SER A 810 -59.31 5.61 -46.20
C SER A 810 -57.91 5.38 -45.66
N ARG A 811 -56.91 5.14 -46.51
CA ARG A 811 -55.49 5.01 -46.12
C ARG A 811 -54.95 6.27 -45.45
N SER A 812 -55.38 7.46 -45.87
CA SER A 812 -55.06 8.73 -45.20
C SER A 812 -55.67 8.82 -43.80
N ASN A 813 -56.90 8.34 -43.61
CA ASN A 813 -57.53 8.24 -42.30
C ASN A 813 -56.94 7.10 -41.43
N GLU A 814 -56.59 5.96 -42.01
CA GLU A 814 -55.89 4.86 -41.32
C GLU A 814 -54.50 5.32 -40.86
N THR A 815 -53.70 5.91 -41.74
CA THR A 815 -52.39 6.47 -41.36
C THR A 815 -52.50 7.61 -40.36
N ALA A 816 -53.55 8.44 -40.41
CA ALA A 816 -53.81 9.44 -39.36
C ALA A 816 -54.19 8.82 -38.00
N LYS A 817 -54.93 7.70 -37.98
CA LYS A 817 -55.18 6.92 -36.76
C LYS A 817 -53.91 6.22 -36.27
N GLU A 818 -53.08 5.70 -37.17
CA GLU A 818 -51.82 5.03 -36.84
C GLU A 818 -50.78 6.00 -36.30
N THR A 819 -50.67 7.21 -36.85
CA THR A 819 -49.82 8.27 -36.27
C THR A 819 -50.36 8.72 -34.91
N GLN A 820 -51.67 8.92 -34.76
CA GLN A 820 -52.26 9.25 -33.46
C GLN A 820 -52.05 8.12 -32.41
N ALA A 821 -52.22 6.86 -32.79
CA ALA A 821 -51.97 5.70 -31.93
C ALA A 821 -50.47 5.53 -31.61
N ARG A 822 -49.58 5.85 -32.55
CA ARG A 822 -48.13 5.88 -32.34
C ARG A 822 -47.72 7.03 -31.42
N GLU A 823 -48.31 8.21 -31.55
CA GLU A 823 -48.12 9.31 -30.61
C GLU A 823 -48.59 8.95 -29.20
N LEU A 824 -49.74 8.27 -29.06
CA LEU A 824 -50.21 7.81 -27.75
C LEU A 824 -49.23 6.80 -27.13
N ARG A 825 -48.80 5.78 -27.89
CA ARG A 825 -47.75 4.86 -27.43
C ARG A 825 -46.46 5.58 -27.03
N MET A 826 -45.97 6.53 -27.83
CA MET A 826 -44.78 7.31 -27.45
C MET A 826 -45.03 8.22 -26.23
N ARG A 827 -46.26 8.71 -25.98
CA ARG A 827 -46.61 9.42 -24.75
C ARG A 827 -46.61 8.49 -23.53
N ASP A 828 -47.09 7.26 -23.68
CA ASP A 828 -47.10 6.24 -22.62
C ASP A 828 -45.69 5.69 -22.34
N GLU A 829 -44.86 5.52 -23.38
CA GLU A 829 -43.43 5.21 -23.29
C GLU A 829 -42.65 6.36 -22.62
N LEU A 830 -42.98 7.63 -22.93
CA LEU A 830 -42.42 8.80 -22.24
C LEU A 830 -42.91 8.93 -20.79
N ALA A 831 -44.14 8.51 -20.47
CA ALA A 831 -44.65 8.49 -19.11
C ALA A 831 -43.97 7.40 -18.26
N THR A 832 -43.86 6.19 -18.80
CA THR A 832 -43.21 5.06 -18.11
C THR A 832 -41.70 5.27 -17.95
N THR A 833 -41.00 5.83 -18.94
CA THR A 833 -39.58 6.21 -18.78
C THR A 833 -39.36 7.34 -17.79
N ARG A 834 -40.28 8.32 -17.67
CA ARG A 834 -40.24 9.33 -16.61
C ARG A 834 -40.41 8.71 -15.23
N VAL A 835 -41.41 7.85 -15.03
CA VAL A 835 -41.62 7.15 -13.75
C VAL A 835 -40.39 6.29 -13.40
N ALA A 836 -39.83 5.55 -14.36
CA ALA A 836 -38.60 4.78 -14.14
C ALA A 836 -37.39 5.66 -13.75
N TYR A 837 -37.24 6.83 -14.39
CA TYR A 837 -36.19 7.80 -14.05
C TYR A 837 -36.41 8.44 -12.67
N GLU A 838 -37.65 8.75 -12.29
CA GLU A 838 -38.00 9.26 -10.96
C GLU A 838 -37.74 8.21 -9.88
N THR A 839 -38.14 6.95 -10.09
CA THR A 839 -37.82 5.83 -9.20
C THR A 839 -36.31 5.66 -9.03
N LEU A 840 -35.56 5.57 -10.13
CA LEU A 840 -34.10 5.45 -10.10
C LEU A 840 -33.44 6.67 -9.43
N SER A 841 -33.98 7.87 -9.62
CA SER A 841 -33.53 9.08 -8.93
C SER A 841 -33.82 9.06 -7.42
N THR A 842 -34.92 8.44 -6.98
CA THR A 842 -35.18 8.23 -5.55
C THR A 842 -34.28 7.14 -4.95
N GLU A 843 -33.99 6.07 -5.69
CA GLU A 843 -33.04 5.03 -5.27
C GLU A 843 -31.62 5.59 -5.13
N PHE A 844 -31.15 6.38 -6.11
CA PHE A 844 -29.86 7.07 -6.00
C PHE A 844 -29.80 8.02 -4.81
N ARG A 845 -30.88 8.75 -4.50
CA ARG A 845 -30.94 9.62 -3.30
C ARG A 845 -30.90 8.80 -2.01
N ALA A 846 -31.73 7.77 -1.87
CA ALA A 846 -31.75 6.90 -0.70
C ALA A 846 -30.37 6.25 -0.47
N LYS A 847 -29.73 5.75 -1.53
CA LYS A 847 -28.38 5.16 -1.48
C LYS A 847 -27.29 6.18 -1.18
N THR A 848 -27.44 7.43 -1.64
CA THR A 848 -26.55 8.54 -1.26
C THR A 848 -26.68 8.85 0.23
N GLU A 849 -27.89 8.85 0.80
CA GLU A 849 -28.08 9.00 2.25
C GLU A 849 -27.52 7.82 3.03
N GLU A 850 -27.64 6.57 2.55
CA GLU A 850 -26.99 5.39 3.15
C GLU A 850 -25.47 5.53 3.15
N PHE A 851 -24.86 5.93 2.03
CA PHE A 851 -23.42 6.24 1.99
C PHE A 851 -23.06 7.39 2.94
N SER A 852 -23.86 8.45 3.05
CA SER A 852 -23.62 9.53 4.02
C SER A 852 -23.68 9.04 5.48
N ARG A 853 -24.65 8.17 5.80
CA ARG A 853 -24.77 7.55 7.14
C ARG A 853 -23.56 6.67 7.46
N GLU A 854 -23.08 5.88 6.51
CA GLU A 854 -21.91 5.02 6.69
C GLU A 854 -20.61 5.82 6.74
N VAL A 855 -20.47 6.89 5.95
CA VAL A 855 -19.35 7.84 6.06
C VAL A 855 -19.32 8.43 7.46
N SER A 856 -20.42 8.96 8.00
CA SER A 856 -20.43 9.47 9.38
C SER A 856 -20.22 8.40 10.46
N ARG A 857 -20.54 7.13 10.18
CA ARG A 857 -20.20 6.00 11.06
C ARG A 857 -18.69 5.72 11.04
N LEU A 858 -18.07 5.77 9.86
CA LEU A 858 -16.62 5.59 9.67
C LEU A 858 -15.81 6.77 10.23
N GLU A 859 -16.23 8.02 9.97
CA GLU A 859 -15.65 9.23 10.55
C GLU A 859 -15.62 9.15 12.08
N LYS A 860 -16.73 8.73 12.69
CA LYS A 860 -16.79 8.49 14.14
C LYS A 860 -15.84 7.38 14.58
N SER A 861 -15.80 6.25 13.87
CA SER A 861 -14.87 5.15 14.19
C SER A 861 -13.40 5.56 14.07
N VAL A 862 -13.05 6.41 13.10
CA VAL A 862 -11.70 6.97 12.92
C VAL A 862 -11.37 7.94 14.05
N SER A 863 -12.34 8.76 14.50
CA SER A 863 -12.18 9.63 15.67
C SER A 863 -11.97 8.83 16.97
N ASP A 864 -12.76 7.77 17.18
CA ASP A 864 -12.64 6.88 18.33
C ASP A 864 -11.28 6.12 18.33
N GLU A 865 -10.76 5.71 17.18
CA GLU A 865 -9.39 5.15 17.06
C GLU A 865 -8.30 6.21 17.22
N HIS A 866 -8.49 7.45 16.72
CA HIS A 866 -7.54 8.54 16.93
C HIS A 866 -7.39 8.90 18.41
N ALA A 867 -8.50 8.92 19.16
CA ALA A 867 -8.50 9.09 20.61
C ALA A 867 -7.75 7.95 21.33
N LYS A 868 -7.90 6.69 20.88
CA LYS A 868 -7.11 5.55 21.40
C LYS A 868 -5.63 5.70 21.09
N MET A 869 -5.26 6.11 19.88
CA MET A 869 -3.86 6.38 19.51
C MET A 869 -3.26 7.51 20.36
N GLN A 870 -4.01 8.57 20.64
CA GLN A 870 -3.56 9.66 21.51
C GLN A 870 -3.30 9.18 22.95
N VAL A 871 -4.19 8.35 23.51
CA VAL A 871 -3.99 7.70 24.81
C VAL A 871 -2.77 6.75 24.82
N LEU A 872 -2.49 6.07 23.70
CA LEU A 872 -1.29 5.24 23.55
C LEU A 872 -0.01 6.08 23.42
N SER A 873 -0.05 7.23 22.73
CA SER A 873 1.08 8.16 22.65
C SER A 873 1.43 8.71 24.03
N ASN A 874 0.43 9.18 24.79
CA ASN A 874 0.65 9.68 26.16
C ASN A 874 1.31 8.61 27.05
N LYS A 875 0.89 7.34 26.93
CA LYS A 875 1.50 6.20 27.64
C LYS A 875 2.92 5.88 27.16
N LEU A 876 3.21 6.07 25.87
CA LEU A 876 4.56 5.94 25.31
C LEU A 876 5.50 7.00 25.86
N ASP A 877 5.02 8.24 25.99
CA ASP A 877 5.79 9.37 26.51
C ASP A 877 5.99 9.28 28.03
N GLU A 878 4.97 8.85 28.78
CA GLU A 878 5.13 8.41 30.18
C GLU A 878 6.20 7.31 30.33
N ALA A 879 6.25 6.35 29.40
CA ALA A 879 7.23 5.26 29.44
C ALA A 879 8.64 5.75 29.11
N ARG A 880 8.78 6.67 28.14
CA ARG A 880 10.03 7.38 27.82
C ARG A 880 10.55 8.19 29.01
N GLU A 881 9.66 8.90 29.72
CA GLU A 881 10.03 9.64 30.93
C GLU A 881 10.49 8.69 32.05
N LYS A 882 9.80 7.57 32.25
CA LYS A 882 10.22 6.52 33.22
C LYS A 882 11.57 5.90 32.85
N ILE A 883 11.85 5.68 31.57
CA ILE A 883 13.17 5.21 31.08
C ILE A 883 14.25 6.26 31.35
N SER A 884 14.04 7.53 30.97
CA SER A 884 14.98 8.64 31.21
C SER A 884 15.33 8.80 32.71
N ASN A 885 14.33 8.69 33.59
CA ASN A 885 14.54 8.72 35.04
C ASN A 885 15.34 7.50 35.55
N LEU A 886 15.14 6.31 34.98
CA LEU A 886 15.93 5.12 35.30
C LEU A 886 17.36 5.21 34.77
N GLU A 887 17.57 5.79 33.59
CA GLU A 887 18.91 6.06 33.04
C GLU A 887 19.67 7.07 33.90
N LEU A 888 19.01 8.14 34.35
CA LEU A 888 19.60 9.11 35.28
C LEU A 888 19.99 8.46 36.62
N LEU A 889 19.14 7.59 37.18
CA LEU A 889 19.44 6.82 38.38
C LEU A 889 20.62 5.84 38.16
N ASN A 890 20.72 5.22 36.98
CA ASN A 890 21.83 4.34 36.62
C ASN A 890 23.16 5.12 36.46
N ILE A 891 23.12 6.33 35.89
CA ILE A 891 24.27 7.25 35.84
C ILE A 891 24.71 7.65 37.26
N GLN A 892 23.76 7.96 38.16
CA GLN A 892 24.08 8.25 39.56
C GLN A 892 24.69 7.02 40.28
N ALA A 893 24.15 5.82 40.05
CA ALA A 893 24.66 4.58 40.63
C ALA A 893 26.06 4.23 40.13
N THR A 894 26.32 4.34 38.82
CA THR A 894 27.64 4.08 38.21
C THR A 894 28.68 5.11 38.64
N ASN A 895 28.33 6.40 38.74
CA ASN A 895 29.21 7.42 39.33
C ASN A 895 29.55 7.12 40.80
N LYS A 896 28.58 6.64 41.59
CA LYS A 896 28.81 6.23 42.98
C LYS A 896 29.73 5.00 43.07
N ILE A 897 29.58 4.03 42.16
CA ILE A 897 30.48 2.88 42.03
C ILE A 897 31.90 3.30 41.62
N ALA A 898 32.04 4.29 40.74
CA ALA A 898 33.35 4.86 40.38
C ALA A 898 34.03 5.51 41.60
N SER A 899 33.31 6.37 42.34
CA SER A 899 33.82 6.98 43.59
C SER A 899 34.25 5.94 44.63
N TYR A 900 33.50 4.84 44.78
CA TYR A 900 33.92 3.72 45.64
C TYR A 900 35.16 2.99 45.10
N LYS A 901 35.31 2.79 43.79
CA LYS A 901 36.53 2.21 43.19
C LYS A 901 37.76 3.08 43.41
N ASP A 902 37.64 4.40 43.22
CA ASP A 902 38.73 5.35 43.46
C ASP A 902 39.15 5.36 44.93
N THR A 903 38.18 5.29 45.85
CA THR A 903 38.43 5.19 47.29
C THR A 903 39.16 3.88 47.64
N LEU A 904 38.74 2.75 47.05
CA LEU A 904 39.44 1.47 47.16
C LEU A 904 40.84 1.50 46.54
N HIS A 905 41.07 2.30 45.50
CA HIS A 905 42.39 2.47 44.89
C HIS A 905 43.33 3.22 45.82
N ARG A 906 42.89 4.36 46.37
CA ARG A 906 43.65 5.14 47.36
C ARG A 906 44.00 4.30 48.59
N GLN A 907 43.04 3.55 49.14
CA GLN A 907 43.29 2.63 50.27
C GLN A 907 44.33 1.54 49.94
N ARG A 908 44.37 1.05 48.69
CA ARG A 908 45.40 0.10 48.25
C ARG A 908 46.77 0.76 48.08
N GLU A 909 46.83 2.00 47.60
CA GLU A 909 48.06 2.78 47.48
C GLU A 909 48.62 3.16 48.86
N GLU A 910 47.76 3.57 49.78
CA GLU A 910 48.09 3.80 51.20
C GLU A 910 48.61 2.51 51.86
N THR A 911 47.92 1.37 51.67
CA THR A 911 48.35 0.07 52.19
C THR A 911 49.70 -0.36 51.59
N LYS A 912 49.90 -0.16 50.28
CA LYS A 912 51.17 -0.43 49.60
C LYS A 912 52.29 0.44 50.15
N LYS A 913 52.05 1.74 50.34
CA LYS A 913 53.03 2.66 50.92
C LYS A 913 53.40 2.27 52.34
N ILE A 914 52.42 1.95 53.20
CA ILE A 914 52.67 1.47 54.57
C ILE A 914 53.53 0.20 54.55
N TRP A 915 53.36 -0.68 53.57
CA TRP A 915 54.19 -1.87 53.40
C TRP A 915 55.61 -1.55 52.90
N GLU A 916 55.76 -0.57 52.01
CA GLU A 916 57.08 -0.07 51.56
C GLU A 916 57.83 0.65 52.70
N ASP A 917 57.16 1.49 53.49
CA ASP A 917 57.70 2.12 54.71
C ASP A 917 58.10 1.04 55.76
N LEU A 918 57.35 -0.07 55.85
CA LEU A 918 57.69 -1.23 56.69
C LEU A 918 58.92 -2.00 56.17
N GLN A 919 59.07 -2.15 54.84
CA GLN A 919 60.30 -2.73 54.26
C GLN A 919 61.52 -1.84 54.50
N HIS A 920 61.38 -0.52 54.39
CA HIS A 920 62.46 0.41 54.69
C HIS A 920 62.87 0.37 56.16
N THR A 921 61.90 0.39 57.09
CA THR A 921 62.20 0.29 58.53
C THR A 921 62.79 -1.08 58.94
N GLN A 922 62.46 -2.17 58.23
CA GLN A 922 63.14 -3.45 58.40
C GLN A 922 64.58 -3.41 57.88
N ALA A 923 64.85 -2.78 56.73
CA ALA A 923 66.21 -2.63 56.20
C ALA A 923 67.10 -1.77 57.12
N ASP A 924 66.54 -0.69 57.68
CA ASP A 924 67.14 0.13 58.74
C ASP A 924 67.49 -0.68 60.00
N LEU A 925 66.62 -1.62 60.39
CA LEU A 925 66.82 -2.50 61.54
C LEU A 925 67.93 -3.52 61.26
N ASP A 926 67.95 -4.11 60.06
CA ASP A 926 69.00 -5.04 59.62
C ASP A 926 70.36 -4.34 59.52
N GLU A 927 70.41 -3.08 59.06
CA GLU A 927 71.66 -2.29 59.04
C GLU A 927 72.12 -1.90 60.45
N LYS A 928 71.22 -1.46 61.33
CA LYS A 928 71.55 -1.22 62.76
C LYS A 928 72.01 -2.49 63.46
N THR A 929 71.45 -3.65 63.10
CA THR A 929 71.90 -4.96 63.60
C THR A 929 73.31 -5.27 63.09
N ARG A 930 73.62 -5.05 61.81
CA ARG A 930 74.99 -5.20 61.27
C ARG A 930 76.00 -4.23 61.88
N LEU A 931 75.57 -3.02 62.24
CA LEU A 931 76.43 -2.06 62.96
C LEU A 931 76.70 -2.53 64.39
N LEU A 932 75.70 -3.01 65.12
CA LEU A 932 75.88 -3.66 66.42
C LEU A 932 76.74 -4.93 66.34
N GLU A 933 76.62 -5.73 65.29
CA GLU A 933 77.50 -6.88 65.03
C GLU A 933 78.95 -6.43 64.78
N ARG A 934 79.16 -5.36 64.01
CA ARG A 934 80.49 -4.75 63.81
C ARG A 934 81.08 -4.24 65.12
N GLU A 935 80.35 -3.45 65.90
CA GLU A 935 80.78 -2.99 67.23
C GLU A 935 81.09 -4.16 68.18
N GLN A 936 80.31 -5.25 68.11
CA GLN A 936 80.59 -6.48 68.85
C GLN A 936 81.84 -7.22 68.34
N THR A 937 82.14 -7.21 67.03
CA THR A 937 83.41 -7.75 66.51
C THR A 937 84.58 -6.86 66.88
N GLU A 938 84.48 -5.54 66.74
CA GLU A 938 85.52 -4.57 67.09
C GLU A 938 85.83 -4.58 68.59
N THR A 939 84.81 -4.73 69.46
CA THR A 939 85.04 -4.92 70.89
C THR A 939 85.62 -6.28 71.22
N ARG A 940 85.22 -7.38 70.54
CA ARG A 940 85.89 -8.70 70.67
C ARG A 940 87.35 -8.63 70.22
N ASP A 941 87.64 -7.96 69.11
CA ASP A 941 88.98 -7.79 68.56
C ASP A 941 89.82 -6.85 69.43
N MET A 942 89.25 -5.80 70.01
CA MET A 942 89.92 -4.94 70.98
C MET A 942 90.17 -5.67 72.31
N HIS A 943 89.27 -6.56 72.75
CA HIS A 943 89.51 -7.48 73.85
C HIS A 943 90.58 -8.53 73.53
N MET A 944 90.63 -9.04 72.30
CA MET A 944 91.65 -9.98 71.82
C MET A 944 93.01 -9.29 71.67
N GLN A 945 93.07 -8.06 71.15
CA GLN A 945 94.27 -7.21 71.14
C GLN A 945 94.74 -6.96 72.57
N LYS A 946 93.86 -6.58 73.52
CA LYS A 946 94.22 -6.45 74.94
C LYS A 946 94.65 -7.78 75.58
N ALA A 947 94.15 -8.93 75.12
CA ALA A 947 94.63 -10.24 75.55
C ALA A 947 96.03 -10.56 74.97
N LEU A 948 96.30 -10.18 73.73
CA LEU A 948 97.62 -10.30 73.09
C LEU A 948 98.64 -9.30 73.65
N GLU A 949 98.22 -8.09 74.03
CA GLU A 949 99.02 -7.12 74.79
C GLU A 949 99.28 -7.61 76.20
N LYS A 950 98.30 -8.26 76.85
CA LYS A 950 98.53 -8.98 78.11
C LYS A 950 99.53 -10.11 77.94
N GLN A 951 99.45 -10.92 76.88
CA GLN A 951 100.48 -11.92 76.59
C GLN A 951 101.86 -11.28 76.35
N ARG A 952 101.95 -10.19 75.56
CA ARG A 952 103.20 -9.45 75.30
C ARG A 952 103.79 -8.78 76.54
N SER A 953 102.96 -8.37 77.51
CA SER A 953 103.42 -7.81 78.79
C SER A 953 103.73 -8.88 79.84
N THR A 954 103.07 -10.05 79.82
CA THR A 954 103.50 -11.21 80.63
C THR A 954 104.78 -11.87 80.09
N ALA A 955 105.11 -11.71 78.81
CA ALA A 955 106.33 -12.24 78.20
C ALA A 955 107.63 -11.57 78.71
N ALA A 956 107.54 -10.54 79.56
CA ALA A 956 108.69 -9.78 80.06
C ALA A 956 109.30 -10.29 81.38
N LEU A 957 108.69 -11.27 82.08
CA LEU A 957 109.13 -11.68 83.42
C LEU A 957 109.30 -13.21 83.62
N LEU A 958 110.54 -13.63 83.29
CA LEU A 958 111.30 -14.76 83.87
C LEU A 958 110.99 -16.23 83.46
N ASN A 959 112.06 -17.03 83.57
CA ASN A 959 112.25 -18.40 83.08
C ASN A 959 111.85 -19.50 84.10
N ARG A 960 111.88 -20.77 83.62
CA ARG A 960 112.07 -22.07 84.35
C ARG A 960 110.78 -22.86 84.72
N PRO A 961 110.70 -24.20 84.52
CA PRO A 961 111.34 -25.08 83.51
C PRO A 961 110.33 -26.07 82.83
N ALA A 962 110.84 -27.19 82.28
CA ALA A 962 110.17 -28.34 81.63
C ALA A 962 108.83 -28.84 82.23
N GLY A 963 107.96 -29.59 81.50
CA GLY A 963 108.02 -30.08 80.11
C GLY A 963 107.18 -31.38 79.90
N GLY A 964 106.76 -31.67 78.65
CA GLY A 964 105.89 -32.83 78.28
C GLY A 964 104.45 -32.39 77.96
N PHE A 965 103.94 -32.47 76.71
CA PHE A 965 103.56 -33.63 75.86
C PHE A 965 102.21 -34.27 76.21
N GLY A 966 101.34 -34.45 75.19
CA GLY A 966 99.96 -34.98 75.27
C GLY A 966 98.92 -33.88 75.06
N ALA A 967 98.32 -33.71 73.88
CA ALA A 967 97.26 -34.53 73.24
C ALA A 967 95.90 -34.39 73.96
N VAL A 968 94.83 -33.75 73.43
CA VAL A 968 94.13 -33.82 72.11
C VAL A 968 92.98 -34.86 72.09
N ARG A 969 91.81 -34.45 71.56
CA ARG A 969 90.58 -35.22 71.21
C ARG A 969 89.68 -35.64 72.40
N GLN A 970 88.43 -35.14 72.47
CA GLN A 970 87.16 -35.60 71.80
C GLN A 970 86.43 -36.69 72.60
N PRO A 971 85.13 -36.98 72.35
CA PRO A 971 84.13 -36.33 71.46
C PRO A 971 83.08 -35.53 72.31
N LEU A 972 81.95 -34.97 71.86
CA LEU A 972 80.96 -35.24 70.80
C LEU A 972 80.79 -34.01 69.88
N ALA A 973 80.84 -34.18 68.55
CA ALA A 973 79.78 -34.60 67.61
C ALA A 973 78.88 -33.40 67.22
N ASP A 974 78.94 -32.89 65.99
CA ASP A 974 78.50 -33.48 64.70
C ASP A 974 76.95 -33.54 64.59
N ALA A 975 76.29 -33.16 63.49
CA ALA A 975 76.73 -32.65 62.18
C ALA A 975 75.58 -31.76 61.58
N ASN A 976 75.72 -30.73 60.71
CA ASN A 976 76.55 -30.45 59.51
C ASN A 976 75.67 -30.45 58.21
N ARG A 977 75.75 -29.36 57.42
CA ARG A 977 75.29 -29.16 56.00
C ARG A 977 73.82 -28.84 55.62
N GLY A 978 73.72 -28.02 54.55
CA GLY A 978 72.53 -27.36 53.98
C GLY A 978 72.58 -25.85 54.27
N GLY A 979 72.63 -24.89 53.34
CA GLY A 979 72.24 -24.84 51.91
C GLY A 979 70.82 -24.25 51.78
N SER A 980 70.52 -23.19 51.00
CA SER A 980 71.27 -22.43 49.97
C SER A 980 70.61 -21.04 49.74
N PRO A 981 71.21 -20.10 48.98
CA PRO A 981 70.51 -18.94 48.42
C PRO A 981 69.62 -19.29 47.19
N LEU A 982 68.91 -18.29 46.64
CA LEU A 982 67.88 -18.36 45.56
C LEU A 982 66.52 -18.92 46.07
N SER A 983 65.40 -18.18 46.11
CA SER A 983 64.58 -17.50 45.08
C SER A 983 63.50 -18.38 44.43
N GLY A 984 62.21 -18.04 44.59
CA GLY A 984 61.15 -18.45 43.65
C GLY A 984 59.82 -18.99 44.24
N SER A 985 58.74 -18.21 44.05
CA SER A 985 57.36 -18.64 43.73
C SER A 985 56.42 -19.37 44.74
N VAL A 986 55.23 -18.76 44.88
CA VAL A 986 53.88 -19.38 44.72
C VAL A 986 53.19 -20.12 45.90
N ARG A 987 52.06 -19.50 46.33
CA ARG A 987 50.83 -20.10 46.94
C ARG A 987 50.94 -20.73 48.36
N ALA A 988 49.86 -20.88 49.14
CA ALA A 988 48.46 -20.43 48.97
C ALA A 988 47.70 -20.29 50.32
N LEU A 989 46.69 -19.39 50.30
CA LEU A 989 45.35 -19.46 50.92
C LEU A 989 45.17 -19.85 52.42
N PRO A 990 44.39 -19.07 53.19
CA PRO A 990 43.60 -19.58 54.32
C PRO A 990 42.47 -20.51 53.83
N SER A 991 42.22 -21.62 54.53
CA SER A 991 41.22 -22.62 54.13
C SER A 991 39.80 -22.30 54.64
N ILE A 992 38.95 -21.86 53.70
CA ILE A 992 37.58 -22.36 53.46
C ILE A 992 36.69 -22.66 54.69
N ARG A 993 35.58 -21.91 54.81
CA ARG A 993 34.26 -22.54 55.07
C ARG A 993 33.55 -22.79 53.72
N PRO A 994 32.71 -23.83 53.57
CA PRO A 994 32.29 -24.31 52.25
C PRO A 994 31.36 -23.36 51.49
N ILE A 995 31.40 -23.48 50.16
CA ILE A 995 30.43 -22.83 49.25
C ILE A 995 29.19 -23.73 49.16
N GLU A 996 28.31 -23.63 50.17
CA GLU A 996 27.00 -24.32 50.15
C GLU A 996 25.85 -23.48 50.73
N GLU A 997 26.03 -22.16 50.83
CA GLU A 997 24.94 -21.18 50.93
C GLU A 997 24.87 -20.36 49.63
N MET A 998 24.57 -21.03 48.52
CA MET A 998 24.09 -20.37 47.30
C MET A 998 22.59 -20.08 47.44
N LEU A 999 22.12 -19.02 46.77
CA LEU A 999 20.71 -18.65 46.56
C LEU A 999 19.86 -19.91 46.24
N PRO A 1000 18.60 -20.07 46.76
CA PRO A 1000 17.56 -19.05 46.56
C PRO A 1000 16.38 -18.96 47.58
N SER A 1001 15.85 -17.74 47.78
CA SER A 1001 14.44 -17.42 48.11
C SER A 1001 14.31 -15.88 48.15
N LEU A 1002 13.43 -15.16 47.44
CA LEU A 1002 12.15 -15.48 46.79
C LEU A 1002 11.04 -15.89 47.77
N ALA A 1003 10.10 -14.96 47.99
CA ALA A 1003 8.85 -15.08 48.75
C ALA A 1003 8.95 -15.44 50.25
N ARG A 1004 8.93 -14.40 51.10
CA ARG A 1004 7.82 -14.15 52.04
C ARG A 1004 7.96 -12.80 52.76
N ASP A 1005 7.00 -11.91 52.48
CA ASP A 1005 6.31 -11.20 53.56
C ASP A 1005 4.85 -10.98 53.12
N LEU A 1006 3.99 -11.92 53.54
CA LEU A 1006 2.54 -11.91 53.32
C LEU A 1006 1.86 -12.31 54.64
N SER A 1007 1.77 -11.36 55.57
CA SER A 1007 0.93 -11.50 56.78
C SER A 1007 0.58 -10.15 57.39
N GLY A 1008 -0.72 -9.85 57.51
CA GLY A 1008 -1.25 -8.61 58.09
C GLY A 1008 -1.39 -7.47 57.06
N GLY A 1009 -2.58 -6.92 56.76
CA GLY A 1009 -3.92 -7.37 57.13
C GLY A 1009 -4.56 -6.65 58.32
N ASN A 1010 -5.10 -5.44 58.11
CA ASN A 1010 -6.45 -5.05 58.56
C ASN A 1010 -6.85 -3.61 58.13
N ALA A 1011 -8.17 -3.38 58.05
CA ALA A 1011 -8.84 -2.10 57.73
C ALA A 1011 -8.58 -1.56 56.30
N ILE A 1012 -9.46 -0.77 55.66
CA ILE A 1012 -10.63 -0.03 56.16
C ILE A 1012 -11.94 -0.51 55.51
N LYS A 1013 -13.05 -0.37 56.24
CA LYS A 1013 -14.42 -0.71 55.81
C LYS A 1013 -15.26 0.56 55.69
N ALA A 1014 -15.72 0.85 54.46
CA ALA A 1014 -16.83 1.75 54.07
C ALA A 1014 -16.89 3.21 54.62
N ILE A 1015 -16.84 4.18 53.69
CA ILE A 1015 -17.54 5.49 53.64
C ILE A 1015 -17.26 5.97 52.18
N ALA A 1016 -18.20 6.05 51.24
CA ALA A 1016 -19.50 6.75 51.13
C ALA A 1016 -19.38 8.15 50.47
N ALA A 1017 -20.48 8.61 49.87
CA ALA A 1017 -20.69 9.90 49.17
C ALA A 1017 -19.97 10.10 47.81
N SER A 1018 -20.70 9.79 46.74
CA SER A 1018 -20.52 10.40 45.40
C SER A 1018 -21.10 11.82 45.34
N PRO A 1019 -20.47 12.77 44.64
CA PRO A 1019 -21.12 14.01 44.23
C PRO A 1019 -21.58 13.95 42.76
N THR A 1020 -22.88 13.82 42.52
CA THR A 1020 -23.49 14.19 41.23
C THR A 1020 -23.83 15.69 41.23
N PRO A 1021 -23.63 16.36 40.09
CA PRO A 1021 -24.69 17.16 39.49
C PRO A 1021 -25.08 16.53 38.13
N ALA A 1022 -26.35 16.25 37.81
CA ALA A 1022 -27.55 17.09 37.90
C ALA A 1022 -27.57 18.23 36.85
N THR A 1023 -27.87 17.87 35.60
CA THR A 1023 -28.34 18.79 34.56
C THR A 1023 -29.69 18.30 34.03
N SER A 1024 -30.72 19.11 34.20
CA SER A 1024 -32.11 18.76 33.86
C SER A 1024 -32.56 19.37 32.53
N SER A 1025 -32.93 18.51 31.58
CA SER A 1025 -34.00 18.79 30.60
C SER A 1025 -33.76 20.00 29.65
N PRO A 1026 -34.74 20.42 28.82
CA PRO A 1026 -35.07 19.64 27.61
C PRO A 1026 -35.17 20.49 26.32
N ARG A 1027 -34.94 19.86 25.16
CA ARG A 1027 -35.67 20.13 23.92
C ARG A 1027 -35.53 19.00 22.91
#